data_AF-V2KJN8-F1
#
_entry.id   AF-V2KJN8-F1
#
_cell.length_a   1.000
_cell.length_b   1.000
_cell.length_c   1.000
_cell.angle_alpha   90.00
_cell.angle_beta   90.00
_cell.angle_gamma   90.00
#
_symmetry.space_group_name_H-M   'P 1'
#
loop_
_entity.id
_entity.type
_entity.pdbx_description
1 polymer ?
#
loop_
_entity_poly.entity_id
_entity_poly.type
_entity_poly.pdbx_seq_one_letter_code
_entity_poly.pdbx_strand_id
1 'polypeptide(L)'
;MENNMDRRQFLKWGSFITVSVATTGLAGCGGGDDNPDPPEPDLFDFRHGVASGDPRPDSVVLWTRVEGDNGRRHVNVRLQVSTQEDFSTLVVNDLLRALPDWDYTLRTKVTGLNAATTYYYRFRVGSRFSPVGRTRTAPAAGTPLSQLKFAFVSCQDWSINHWAGMEELAQQDLDFIVHTGDYIYEAVADGAPVNLVESRHTPLSLPNGTTLPSGFRYATTLEDYRYLYKAYRSDARLQALHARFPMIAIWDDHEFSDDCWQDRQSYDADDDQTPQTARRRSANQAWFEYLPADVTLDVNNPSFQNIQIYRAFTFGNLATLLMTDERLYRADHLISEANAGGDVGSRFFIRRDTLKAAEDAKIAAAGGALTPVSMLGDAQRAWWQDRIGGAATTWKLWGNQVSLLRMQADLTEAIAELMVLRLIASNTALTPLRDQMETALTADLRAAVSSGTYPNNVAYANLRQLLSTQAGIDAANFDANIKPTLDSRLPPASLLATYVLNADQWDGYDAERRNLMAFLKTNNVRNVVALTGDIHAFFAGVVMDDYDAATPTPVMVDLVGAGLSSNTLMSTYKSVVDNDPRLAEIKALIYEEVSGAVVNTLNRTLQHFNPWMRYVETNVTGYAIVTLTPDRLNCAFHILKGLVDGNAPPQPATASVTTVEVPAGSAVVNVV
;
A
#
# COMPACT_ATOMS: atom_id res chain seq x y z
N MET A 1 -36.06 -7.79 19.84
CA MET A 1 -36.33 -9.19 19.49
C MET A 1 -35.00 -9.80 19.11
N GLU A 2 -34.47 -10.64 19.99
CA GLU A 2 -33.20 -11.34 19.80
C GLU A 2 -33.28 -12.22 18.56
N ASN A 3 -32.44 -11.93 17.57
CA ASN A 3 -32.36 -12.72 16.35
C ASN A 3 -31.39 -13.88 16.61
N ASN A 4 -31.95 -14.97 17.14
CA ASN A 4 -31.24 -16.23 17.36
C ASN A 4 -30.94 -16.85 15.99
N MET A 5 -29.75 -16.59 15.44
CA MET A 5 -29.29 -17.25 14.22
C MET A 5 -29.19 -18.76 14.45
N ASP A 6 -29.95 -19.52 13.67
CA ASP A 6 -29.95 -20.98 13.69
C ASP A 6 -28.57 -21.53 13.25
N ARG A 7 -27.92 -22.30 14.14
CA ARG A 7 -26.65 -23.02 13.92
C ARG A 7 -26.65 -23.84 12.62
N ARG A 8 -27.81 -24.27 12.11
CA ARG A 8 -27.93 -25.01 10.84
C ARG A 8 -27.87 -24.14 9.59
N GLN A 9 -28.14 -22.84 9.68
CA GLN A 9 -27.90 -21.94 8.55
C GLN A 9 -26.43 -21.57 8.42
N PHE A 10 -25.70 -21.40 9.54
CA PHE A 10 -24.25 -21.10 9.53
C PHE A 10 -23.41 -22.17 8.80
N LEU A 11 -23.79 -23.46 8.90
CA LEU A 11 -23.03 -24.58 8.30
C LEU A 11 -23.35 -24.85 6.81
N LYS A 12 -24.24 -24.08 6.17
CA LYS A 12 -24.64 -24.28 4.75
C LYS A 12 -24.08 -23.24 3.79
N TRP A 13 -23.41 -22.21 4.28
CA TRP A 13 -22.70 -21.22 3.45
C TRP A 13 -21.22 -21.58 3.42
N GLY A 14 -20.58 -21.45 2.26
CA GLY A 14 -19.25 -21.99 1.93
C GLY A 14 -18.06 -21.45 2.72
N SER A 15 -18.07 -21.47 4.04
CA SER A 15 -16.94 -21.03 4.85
C SER A 15 -16.02 -22.21 5.19
N PHE A 16 -14.89 -22.32 4.48
CA PHE A 16 -13.71 -23.08 4.94
C PHE A 16 -13.03 -22.36 6.12
N ILE A 17 -13.79 -22.04 7.16
CA ILE A 17 -13.28 -21.58 8.45
C ILE A 17 -13.89 -22.48 9.52
N THR A 18 -13.04 -23.11 10.32
CA THR A 18 -13.51 -23.87 11.48
C THR A 18 -13.66 -22.91 12.67
N VAL A 19 -14.64 -23.16 13.54
CA VAL A 19 -14.81 -22.38 14.78
C VAL A 19 -14.50 -23.27 15.96
N SER A 20 -13.55 -22.83 16.79
CA SER A 20 -13.21 -23.43 18.07
C SER A 20 -13.61 -22.50 19.21
N VAL A 21 -13.98 -23.05 20.36
CA VAL A 21 -14.40 -22.26 21.53
C VAL A 21 -13.45 -22.57 22.67
N ALA A 22 -12.79 -21.55 23.20
CA ALA A 22 -11.95 -21.67 24.38
C ALA A 22 -12.82 -21.89 25.62
N THR A 23 -12.48 -22.91 26.42
CA THR A 23 -13.20 -23.23 27.66
C THR A 23 -12.41 -22.79 28.87
N THR A 24 -12.93 -21.85 29.65
CA THR A 24 -12.34 -21.37 30.91
C THR A 24 -13.02 -22.03 32.10
N GLY A 25 -12.61 -23.26 32.44
CA GLY A 25 -13.12 -23.92 33.65
C GLY A 25 -12.75 -25.40 33.73
N LEU A 26 -11.94 -25.75 34.74
CA LEU A 26 -11.55 -27.11 35.13
C LEU A 26 -11.24 -28.03 33.93
N ALA A 27 -10.05 -27.86 33.34
CA ALA A 27 -9.31 -29.05 32.93
C ALA A 27 -9.07 -29.85 34.22
N GLY A 28 -10.03 -30.71 34.57
CA GLY A 28 -9.83 -31.66 35.65
C GLY A 28 -8.53 -32.39 35.37
N CYS A 29 -7.58 -32.30 36.28
CA CYS A 29 -6.48 -33.25 36.32
C CYS A 29 -7.13 -34.65 36.36
N GLY A 30 -7.21 -35.35 35.23
CA GLY A 30 -7.75 -36.71 35.16
C GLY A 30 -8.93 -36.98 34.21
N GLY A 31 -9.12 -36.22 33.13
CA GLY A 31 -10.02 -36.60 32.03
C GLY A 31 -9.27 -36.74 30.71
N GLY A 32 -8.50 -37.82 30.54
CA GLY A 32 -7.89 -38.14 29.26
C GLY A 32 -8.97 -38.49 28.24
N ASP A 33 -9.24 -37.57 27.31
CA ASP A 33 -9.65 -37.99 25.97
C ASP A 33 -8.40 -38.53 25.25
N ASP A 34 -7.91 -39.67 25.75
CA ASP A 34 -6.87 -40.52 25.16
C ASP A 34 -7.43 -41.26 23.94
N ASN A 35 -8.29 -40.61 23.14
CA ASN A 35 -8.55 -41.13 21.82
C ASN A 35 -7.33 -40.78 20.97
N PRO A 36 -6.50 -41.76 20.58
CA PRO A 36 -5.37 -41.47 19.74
C PRO A 36 -5.88 -40.77 18.47
N ASP A 37 -5.18 -39.72 18.05
CA ASP A 37 -5.44 -39.13 16.75
C ASP A 37 -5.42 -40.24 15.69
N PRO A 38 -6.30 -40.18 14.68
CA PRO A 38 -6.19 -41.08 13.54
C PRO A 38 -4.73 -41.07 13.06
N PRO A 39 -4.10 -42.26 12.85
CA PRO A 39 -2.70 -42.30 12.46
C PRO A 39 -2.55 -41.62 11.10
N GLU A 40 -1.73 -40.58 11.06
CA GLU A 40 -1.33 -39.89 9.84
C GLU A 40 0.12 -40.28 9.50
N PRO A 41 0.47 -40.46 8.22
CA PRO A 41 1.84 -40.74 7.81
C PRO A 41 2.87 -39.72 8.33
N ASP A 42 4.05 -40.18 8.73
CA ASP A 42 5.20 -39.35 9.12
C ASP A 42 5.87 -38.64 7.91
N LEU A 43 5.11 -38.28 6.88
CA LEU A 43 5.56 -37.46 5.75
C LEU A 43 5.05 -36.02 5.80
N PHE A 44 4.06 -35.73 6.64
CA PHE A 44 3.51 -34.38 6.77
C PHE A 44 4.41 -33.45 7.60
N ASP A 45 4.40 -32.16 7.28
CA ASP A 45 5.20 -31.15 7.96
C ASP A 45 4.54 -29.76 7.89
N PHE A 46 5.05 -28.79 8.65
CA PHE A 46 4.54 -27.41 8.72
C PHE A 46 5.54 -26.41 8.12
N ARG A 47 5.98 -26.66 6.88
CA ARG A 47 7.04 -25.88 6.19
C ARG A 47 6.76 -24.38 6.02
N HIS A 48 5.50 -23.98 6.07
CA HIS A 48 5.05 -22.59 5.88
C HIS A 48 4.73 -21.89 7.22
N GLY A 49 5.08 -22.55 8.33
CA GLY A 49 4.90 -22.05 9.69
C GLY A 49 3.44 -21.98 10.14
N VAL A 50 3.21 -21.06 11.06
CA VAL A 50 1.91 -20.77 11.69
C VAL A 50 1.67 -19.27 11.62
N ALA A 51 0.41 -18.85 11.64
CA ALA A 51 0.06 -17.44 11.72
C ALA A 51 -1.18 -17.21 12.58
N SER A 52 -1.32 -15.99 13.08
CA SER A 52 -2.57 -15.53 13.68
C SER A 52 -2.96 -14.16 13.13
N GLY A 53 -4.23 -13.80 13.19
CA GLY A 53 -4.70 -12.54 12.64
C GLY A 53 -6.07 -12.12 13.12
N ASP A 54 -6.43 -10.90 12.72
CA ASP A 54 -7.69 -10.23 13.03
C ASP A 54 -8.09 -10.32 14.53
N PRO A 55 -7.25 -9.83 15.44
CA PRO A 55 -7.51 -9.94 16.86
C PRO A 55 -8.75 -9.15 17.26
N ARG A 56 -9.64 -9.82 17.99
CA ARG A 56 -10.84 -9.26 18.63
C ARG A 56 -10.71 -9.40 20.15
N PRO A 57 -11.57 -8.75 20.95
CA PRO A 57 -11.58 -8.93 22.40
C PRO A 57 -11.74 -10.38 22.85
N ASP A 58 -12.46 -11.19 22.09
CA ASP A 58 -12.81 -12.56 22.47
C ASP A 58 -12.41 -13.61 21.43
N SER A 59 -11.72 -13.20 20.35
CA SER A 59 -11.35 -14.13 19.29
C SER A 59 -10.08 -13.76 18.53
N VAL A 60 -9.46 -14.76 17.90
CA VAL A 60 -8.40 -14.62 16.90
C VAL A 60 -8.60 -15.66 15.80
N VAL A 61 -8.10 -15.39 14.60
CA VAL A 61 -7.95 -16.43 13.56
C VAL A 61 -6.57 -17.04 13.70
N LEU A 62 -6.50 -18.37 13.73
CA LEU A 62 -5.26 -19.14 13.71
C LEU A 62 -5.13 -19.87 12.36
N TRP A 63 -3.90 -19.92 11.86
CA TRP A 63 -3.58 -20.45 10.54
C TRP A 63 -2.37 -21.39 10.57
N THR A 64 -2.43 -22.45 9.77
CA THR A 64 -1.25 -23.22 9.32
C THR A 64 -1.52 -23.85 7.95
N ARG A 65 -0.50 -24.46 7.33
CA ARG A 65 -0.66 -25.33 6.16
C ARG A 65 0.11 -26.63 6.38
N VAL A 66 -0.54 -27.75 6.12
CA VAL A 66 0.12 -29.06 6.13
C VAL A 66 0.77 -29.31 4.78
N GLU A 67 2.08 -29.47 4.77
CA GLU A 67 2.84 -29.91 3.60
C GLU A 67 2.78 -31.44 3.46
N GLY A 68 2.53 -31.93 2.25
CA GLY A 68 2.55 -33.35 1.88
C GLY A 68 1.35 -33.76 1.03
N ASP A 69 1.46 -34.91 0.36
CA ASP A 69 0.37 -35.48 -0.44
C ASP A 69 -0.32 -36.63 0.32
N ASN A 70 -1.64 -36.57 0.39
CA ASN A 70 -2.49 -37.61 0.97
C ASN A 70 -3.47 -38.21 -0.04
N GLY A 71 -3.15 -38.17 -1.34
CA GLY A 71 -3.98 -38.73 -2.40
C GLY A 71 -5.39 -38.12 -2.43
N ARG A 72 -5.47 -36.79 -2.23
CA ARG A 72 -6.72 -36.02 -2.12
C ARG A 72 -7.64 -36.40 -0.94
N ARG A 73 -7.13 -37.05 0.10
CA ARG A 73 -7.86 -37.23 1.37
C ARG A 73 -7.55 -36.09 2.32
N HIS A 74 -8.48 -35.76 3.21
CA HIS A 74 -8.19 -34.79 4.26
C HIS A 74 -7.10 -35.32 5.21
N VAL A 75 -6.37 -34.40 5.86
CA VAL A 75 -5.41 -34.71 6.91
C VAL A 75 -5.98 -34.26 8.25
N ASN A 76 -5.97 -35.14 9.25
CA ASN A 76 -6.38 -34.79 10.60
C ASN A 76 -5.27 -34.02 11.32
N VAL A 77 -5.61 -32.87 11.87
CA VAL A 77 -4.65 -31.98 12.54
C VAL A 77 -5.25 -31.50 13.85
N ARG A 78 -4.54 -31.72 14.95
CA ARG A 78 -4.95 -31.25 16.26
C ARG A 78 -4.47 -29.83 16.50
N LEU A 79 -5.38 -28.92 16.79
CA LEU A 79 -5.09 -27.56 17.25
C LEU A 79 -5.03 -27.55 18.77
N GLN A 80 -3.95 -27.00 19.32
CA GLN A 80 -3.81 -26.72 20.75
C GLN A 80 -3.62 -25.23 20.96
N VAL A 81 -4.39 -24.65 21.88
CA VAL A 81 -4.23 -23.26 22.34
C VAL A 81 -4.07 -23.28 23.85
N SER A 82 -3.14 -22.49 24.38
CA SER A 82 -2.71 -22.50 25.77
C SER A 82 -2.50 -21.08 26.30
N THR A 83 -2.74 -20.88 27.59
CA THR A 83 -2.33 -19.65 28.30
C THR A 83 -0.86 -19.65 28.70
N GLN A 84 -0.18 -20.80 28.58
CA GLN A 84 1.23 -21.01 28.91
C GLN A 84 2.01 -21.52 27.70
N GLU A 85 3.22 -21.03 27.50
CA GLU A 85 4.08 -21.39 26.35
C GLU A 85 4.46 -22.88 26.31
N ASP A 86 4.53 -23.52 27.47
CA ASP A 86 4.83 -24.96 27.61
C ASP A 86 3.62 -25.88 27.33
N PHE A 87 2.45 -25.30 27.01
CA PHE A 87 1.20 -26.02 26.78
C PHE A 87 0.67 -26.80 27.99
N SER A 88 1.09 -26.45 29.21
CA SER A 88 0.60 -27.06 30.46
C SER A 88 -0.87 -26.77 30.77
N THR A 89 -1.43 -25.69 30.20
CA THR A 89 -2.83 -25.26 30.43
C THR A 89 -3.53 -25.00 29.09
N LEU A 90 -4.10 -26.05 28.51
CA LEU A 90 -4.86 -25.95 27.26
C LEU A 90 -6.24 -25.32 27.49
N VAL A 91 -6.59 -24.36 26.63
CA VAL A 91 -7.94 -23.78 26.52
C VAL A 91 -8.67 -24.25 25.26
N VAL A 92 -7.94 -24.80 24.28
CA VAL A 92 -8.48 -25.49 23.07
C VAL A 92 -7.61 -26.73 22.80
N ASN A 93 -8.24 -27.84 22.43
CA ASN A 93 -7.57 -29.10 22.04
C ASN A 93 -8.41 -29.85 20.98
N ASP A 94 -8.62 -29.22 19.84
CA ASP A 94 -9.62 -29.64 18.85
C ASP A 94 -8.98 -30.44 17.70
N LEU A 95 -9.70 -31.44 17.19
CA LEU A 95 -9.33 -32.16 15.98
C LEU A 95 -9.95 -31.48 14.75
N LEU A 96 -9.10 -30.99 13.86
CA LEU A 96 -9.45 -30.29 12.63
C LEU A 96 -9.14 -31.15 11.40
N ARG A 97 -9.65 -30.75 10.24
CA ARG A 97 -9.43 -31.44 8.96
C ARG A 97 -8.88 -30.46 7.94
N ALA A 98 -7.61 -30.62 7.56
CA ALA A 98 -7.01 -29.92 6.44
C ALA A 98 -7.51 -30.57 5.14
N LEU A 99 -8.22 -29.81 4.30
CA LEU A 99 -8.83 -30.33 3.08
C LEU A 99 -7.96 -30.06 1.85
N PRO A 100 -7.86 -31.02 0.89
CA PRO A 100 -7.09 -30.84 -0.34
C PRO A 100 -7.60 -29.70 -1.23
N ASP A 101 -8.92 -29.48 -1.25
CA ASP A 101 -9.54 -28.45 -2.09
C ASP A 101 -9.13 -27.03 -1.67
N TRP A 102 -8.57 -26.89 -0.46
CA TRP A 102 -8.07 -25.65 0.14
C TRP A 102 -6.56 -25.71 0.40
N ASP A 103 -5.86 -26.52 -0.39
CA ASP A 103 -4.40 -26.71 -0.34
C ASP A 103 -3.88 -27.10 1.05
N TYR A 104 -4.69 -27.87 1.79
CA TYR A 104 -4.38 -28.31 3.15
C TYR A 104 -4.03 -27.18 4.13
N THR A 105 -4.48 -25.96 3.82
CA THR A 105 -4.47 -24.86 4.78
C THR A 105 -5.46 -25.16 5.90
N LEU A 106 -5.29 -24.55 7.06
CA LEU A 106 -6.24 -24.59 8.16
C LEU A 106 -6.46 -23.15 8.60
N ARG A 107 -7.72 -22.72 8.60
CA ARG A 107 -8.13 -21.43 9.14
C ARG A 107 -9.18 -21.66 10.21
N THR A 108 -8.84 -21.30 11.44
CA THR A 108 -9.69 -21.56 12.60
C THR A 108 -9.90 -20.29 13.39
N LYS A 109 -11.15 -19.84 13.49
CA LYS A 109 -11.53 -18.76 14.40
C LYS A 109 -11.70 -19.34 15.79
N VAL A 110 -10.80 -18.99 16.71
CA VAL A 110 -10.90 -19.36 18.12
C VAL A 110 -11.65 -18.25 18.84
N THR A 111 -12.76 -18.59 19.50
CA THR A 111 -13.66 -17.67 20.21
C THR A 111 -13.69 -17.97 21.72
N GLY A 112 -14.32 -17.11 22.52
CA GLY A 112 -14.41 -17.31 23.97
C GLY A 112 -13.10 -17.02 24.72
N LEU A 113 -12.17 -16.32 24.08
CA LEU A 113 -10.91 -15.90 24.69
C LEU A 113 -11.11 -14.68 25.60
N ASN A 114 -10.19 -14.46 26.53
CA ASN A 114 -10.17 -13.25 27.33
C ASN A 114 -9.54 -12.10 26.53
N ALA A 115 -10.02 -10.88 26.74
CA ALA A 115 -9.48 -9.67 26.11
C ALA A 115 -8.06 -9.34 26.57
N ALA A 116 -7.31 -8.62 25.73
CA ALA A 116 -5.94 -8.15 26.00
C ALA A 116 -4.96 -9.24 26.50
N THR A 117 -5.21 -10.51 26.15
CA THR A 117 -4.52 -11.67 26.73
C THR A 117 -3.62 -12.33 25.69
N THR A 118 -2.40 -12.70 26.10
CA THR A 118 -1.47 -13.48 25.27
C THR A 118 -1.86 -14.96 25.33
N TYR A 119 -1.90 -15.60 24.18
CA TYR A 119 -2.06 -17.05 24.06
C TYR A 119 -0.95 -17.64 23.20
N TYR A 120 -0.66 -18.92 23.44
CA TYR A 120 0.26 -19.72 22.65
C TYR A 120 -0.53 -20.80 21.92
N TYR A 121 -0.17 -21.11 20.68
CA TYR A 121 -0.86 -22.09 19.87
C TYR A 121 0.12 -22.93 19.06
N ARG A 122 -0.28 -24.17 18.78
CA ARG A 122 0.45 -25.08 17.89
C ARG A 122 -0.50 -26.06 17.24
N PHE A 123 -0.07 -26.60 16.11
CA PHE A 123 -0.75 -27.66 15.39
C PHE A 123 0.05 -28.95 15.52
N ARG A 124 -0.64 -30.09 15.49
CA ARG A 124 -0.04 -31.40 15.54
C ARG A 124 -0.64 -32.32 14.49
N VAL A 125 0.21 -32.97 13.71
CA VAL A 125 -0.16 -34.04 12.76
C VAL A 125 0.66 -35.29 13.12
N GLY A 126 -0.03 -36.37 13.47
CA GLY A 126 0.63 -37.58 13.99
C GLY A 126 1.55 -37.29 15.19
N SER A 127 2.86 -37.49 15.03
CA SER A 127 3.87 -37.20 16.04
C SER A 127 4.50 -35.80 15.93
N ARG A 128 4.26 -35.08 14.83
CA ARG A 128 4.93 -33.81 14.51
C ARG A 128 4.13 -32.60 14.96
N PHE A 129 4.83 -31.63 15.52
CA PHE A 129 4.29 -30.34 15.92
C PHE A 129 4.74 -29.25 14.95
N SER A 130 3.88 -28.28 14.72
CA SER A 130 4.26 -27.01 14.10
C SER A 130 5.22 -26.23 15.01
N PRO A 131 5.88 -25.18 14.50
CA PRO A 131 6.39 -24.12 15.37
C PRO A 131 5.30 -23.62 16.32
N VAL A 132 5.72 -23.19 17.51
CA VAL A 132 4.82 -22.54 18.47
C VAL A 132 4.56 -21.12 18.00
N GLY A 133 3.29 -20.78 17.86
CA GLY A 133 2.86 -19.41 17.64
C GLY A 133 2.44 -18.74 18.95
N ARG A 134 2.59 -17.43 19.01
CA ARG A 134 2.09 -16.50 20.01
C ARG A 134 1.09 -15.56 19.35
N THR A 135 -0.01 -15.27 20.03
CA THR A 135 -1.01 -14.31 19.59
C THR A 135 -1.51 -13.48 20.77
N ARG A 136 -2.22 -12.38 20.49
CA ARG A 136 -2.81 -11.51 21.51
C ARG A 136 -4.21 -11.07 21.07
N THR A 137 -5.20 -11.23 21.94
CA THR A 137 -6.55 -10.68 21.73
C THR A 137 -6.54 -9.16 21.91
N ALA A 138 -7.44 -8.47 21.21
CA ALA A 138 -7.57 -7.02 21.34
C ALA A 138 -8.11 -6.64 22.74
N PRO A 139 -7.86 -5.43 23.25
CA PRO A 139 -8.54 -4.94 24.44
C PRO A 139 -10.02 -4.70 24.18
N ALA A 140 -10.88 -5.01 25.16
CA ALA A 140 -12.32 -4.80 25.06
C ALA A 140 -12.65 -3.32 24.83
N ALA A 141 -13.65 -3.03 23.99
CA ALA A 141 -14.05 -1.66 23.67
C ALA A 141 -14.34 -0.83 24.94
N GLY A 142 -13.90 0.44 24.95
CA GLY A 142 -14.03 1.34 26.10
C GLY A 142 -12.98 1.16 27.20
N THR A 143 -12.17 0.09 27.18
CA THR A 143 -11.05 -0.08 28.12
C THR A 143 -10.02 1.04 27.94
N PRO A 144 -9.67 1.81 28.99
CA PRO A 144 -8.61 2.81 28.89
C PRO A 144 -7.26 2.19 28.57
N LEU A 145 -6.60 2.65 27.51
CA LEU A 145 -5.25 2.24 27.15
C LEU A 145 -4.29 3.43 27.20
N SER A 146 -3.13 3.24 27.83
CA SER A 146 -2.05 4.22 27.81
C SER A 146 -1.26 4.19 26.51
N GLN A 147 -1.25 3.04 25.82
CA GLN A 147 -0.50 2.85 24.59
C GLN A 147 -1.08 1.72 23.73
N LEU A 148 -0.87 1.82 22.42
CA LEU A 148 -0.89 0.73 21.45
C LEU A 148 0.38 0.83 20.59
N LYS A 149 1.08 -0.28 20.35
CA LYS A 149 2.29 -0.29 19.52
C LYS A 149 2.19 -1.35 18.44
N PHE A 150 2.33 -0.97 17.18
CA PHE A 150 2.22 -1.88 16.04
C PHE A 150 3.19 -1.48 14.93
N ALA A 151 3.49 -2.41 14.02
CA ALA A 151 4.17 -2.09 12.77
C ALA A 151 3.17 -2.04 11.63
N PHE A 152 3.44 -1.25 10.59
CA PHE A 152 2.78 -1.41 9.31
C PHE A 152 3.80 -1.55 8.17
N VAL A 153 3.49 -2.46 7.24
CA VAL A 153 4.40 -2.96 6.19
C VAL A 153 3.60 -3.17 4.91
N SER A 154 4.24 -2.98 3.75
CA SER A 154 3.72 -3.35 2.43
C SER A 154 4.85 -3.75 1.49
N CYS A 155 4.50 -4.23 0.29
CA CYS A 155 5.39 -4.31 -0.86
C CYS A 155 6.70 -5.06 -0.55
N GLN A 156 6.54 -6.37 -0.34
CA GLN A 156 7.62 -7.29 0.00
C GLN A 156 7.98 -8.19 -1.19
N ASP A 157 8.28 -7.61 -2.36
CA ASP A 157 8.65 -8.38 -3.55
C ASP A 157 9.79 -9.38 -3.25
N TRP A 158 9.56 -10.64 -3.57
CA TRP A 158 10.51 -11.75 -3.47
C TRP A 158 11.68 -11.62 -4.45
N SER A 159 11.52 -10.85 -5.52
CA SER A 159 12.46 -10.82 -6.64
C SER A 159 13.47 -9.67 -6.54
N ILE A 160 13.43 -8.88 -5.47
CA ILE A 160 14.31 -7.73 -5.29
C ILE A 160 14.65 -7.43 -3.82
N ASN A 161 15.80 -6.81 -3.61
CA ASN A 161 16.38 -6.41 -2.33
C ASN A 161 16.41 -7.58 -1.32
N HIS A 162 16.07 -7.34 -0.06
CA HIS A 162 16.18 -8.31 1.01
C HIS A 162 15.13 -8.07 2.09
N TRP A 163 14.86 -9.08 2.92
CA TRP A 163 13.88 -8.98 4.02
C TRP A 163 14.52 -8.90 5.41
N ALA A 164 15.79 -8.48 5.52
CA ALA A 164 16.51 -8.40 6.79
C ALA A 164 15.84 -7.51 7.86
N GLY A 165 15.03 -6.52 7.47
CA GLY A 165 14.22 -5.72 8.39
C GLY A 165 13.19 -6.53 9.18
N MET A 166 12.72 -7.66 8.63
CA MET A 166 11.81 -8.57 9.34
C MET A 166 12.46 -9.21 10.59
N GLU A 167 13.79 -9.38 10.61
CA GLU A 167 14.49 -9.91 11.78
C GLU A 167 14.46 -8.92 12.96
N GLU A 168 14.56 -7.63 12.68
CA GLU A 168 14.43 -6.57 13.69
C GLU A 168 12.98 -6.43 14.16
N LEU A 169 12.02 -6.46 13.23
CA LEU A 169 10.59 -6.46 13.55
C LEU A 169 10.21 -7.63 14.46
N ALA A 170 10.76 -8.83 14.20
CA ALA A 170 10.53 -10.02 15.02
C ALA A 170 11.07 -9.89 16.46
N GLN A 171 11.95 -8.92 16.74
CA GLN A 171 12.46 -8.66 18.09
C GLN A 171 11.66 -7.59 18.84
N GLN A 172 10.75 -6.88 18.17
CA GLN A 172 9.94 -5.84 18.78
C GLN A 172 8.92 -6.40 19.79
N ASP A 173 8.42 -5.51 20.64
CA ASP A 173 7.21 -5.73 21.44
C ASP A 173 6.07 -4.98 20.77
N LEU A 174 5.32 -5.69 19.92
CA LEU A 174 4.19 -5.18 19.15
C LEU A 174 2.91 -5.90 19.59
N ASP A 175 1.80 -5.16 19.58
CA ASP A 175 0.47 -5.70 19.78
C ASP A 175 -0.03 -6.45 18.55
N PHE A 176 0.29 -5.96 17.34
CA PHE A 176 -0.03 -6.57 16.05
C PHE A 176 0.84 -5.99 14.92
N ILE A 177 0.69 -6.54 13.71
CA ILE A 177 1.23 -5.99 12.45
C ILE A 177 0.05 -5.65 11.53
N VAL A 178 0.12 -4.50 10.85
CA VAL A 178 -0.76 -4.17 9.72
C VAL A 178 0.00 -4.44 8.42
N HIS A 179 -0.63 -5.13 7.47
CA HIS A 179 -0.08 -5.28 6.12
C HIS A 179 -1.02 -4.58 5.13
N THR A 180 -0.54 -3.56 4.41
CA THR A 180 -1.41 -2.70 3.59
C THR A 180 -1.53 -3.12 2.13
N GLY A 181 -0.73 -4.10 1.66
CA GLY A 181 -0.80 -4.53 0.27
C GLY A 181 0.47 -5.21 -0.21
N ASP A 182 0.40 -5.90 -1.35
CA ASP A 182 1.55 -6.52 -2.02
C ASP A 182 2.30 -7.52 -1.15
N TYR A 183 1.54 -8.43 -0.54
CA TYR A 183 2.09 -9.55 0.19
C TYR A 183 2.78 -10.53 -0.76
N ILE A 184 2.28 -10.64 -2.00
CA ILE A 184 2.90 -11.34 -3.11
C ILE A 184 2.93 -10.44 -4.34
N TYR A 185 3.82 -10.75 -5.28
CA TYR A 185 3.81 -10.23 -6.65
C TYR A 185 3.45 -11.36 -7.63
N GLU A 186 2.47 -11.11 -8.49
CA GLU A 186 1.92 -12.06 -9.44
C GLU A 186 2.78 -12.27 -10.68
N ALA A 187 3.57 -11.27 -11.07
CA ALA A 187 4.44 -11.29 -12.23
C ALA A 187 5.91 -11.50 -11.82
N VAL A 188 6.57 -12.48 -12.43
CA VAL A 188 7.92 -12.91 -12.05
C VAL A 188 8.83 -13.08 -13.27
N ALA A 189 10.14 -12.92 -13.06
CA ALA A 189 11.17 -13.30 -14.04
C ALA A 189 11.36 -14.83 -14.01
N ASP A 190 10.39 -15.56 -14.59
CA ASP A 190 10.23 -17.02 -14.45
C ASP A 190 11.50 -17.82 -14.77
N GLY A 191 12.08 -18.42 -13.72
CA GLY A 191 13.27 -19.27 -13.80
C GLY A 191 14.58 -18.51 -14.08
N ALA A 192 14.54 -17.18 -14.19
CA ALA A 192 15.71 -16.35 -14.48
C ALA A 192 16.29 -15.77 -13.17
N PRO A 193 17.63 -15.78 -12.99
CA PRO A 193 18.26 -15.05 -11.90
C PRO A 193 17.98 -13.55 -12.02
N VAL A 194 17.52 -12.94 -10.93
CA VAL A 194 17.42 -11.49 -10.81
C VAL A 194 18.60 -11.01 -9.97
N ASN A 195 19.54 -10.27 -10.55
CA ASN A 195 20.75 -9.80 -9.85
C ASN A 195 20.48 -8.67 -8.83
N LEU A 196 19.21 -8.45 -8.46
CA LEU A 196 18.76 -7.37 -7.59
C LEU A 196 18.25 -7.88 -6.24
N VAL A 197 18.25 -9.21 -5.99
CA VAL A 197 17.73 -9.84 -4.77
C VAL A 197 18.82 -10.53 -3.96
N GLU A 198 18.61 -10.66 -2.65
CA GLU A 198 19.44 -11.49 -1.79
C GLU A 198 19.44 -12.96 -2.23
N SER A 199 20.60 -13.61 -2.09
CA SER A 199 20.83 -15.01 -2.47
C SER A 199 19.91 -16.04 -1.79
N ARG A 200 19.23 -15.67 -0.70
CA ARG A 200 18.27 -16.52 0.01
C ARG A 200 16.97 -16.72 -0.79
N HIS A 201 16.60 -15.75 -1.63
CA HIS A 201 15.39 -15.83 -2.45
C HIS A 201 15.72 -16.48 -3.79
N THR A 202 15.28 -17.72 -3.94
CA THR A 202 15.50 -18.48 -5.17
C THR A 202 14.58 -17.98 -6.29
N PRO A 203 15.00 -18.04 -7.56
CA PRO A 203 14.14 -17.70 -8.69
C PRO A 203 12.79 -18.42 -8.62
N LEU A 204 11.71 -17.67 -8.86
CA LEU A 204 10.35 -18.20 -8.90
C LEU A 204 10.07 -18.81 -10.28
N SER A 205 9.26 -19.86 -10.33
CA SER A 205 8.78 -20.45 -11.57
C SER A 205 7.32 -20.88 -11.48
N LEU A 206 6.48 -20.23 -12.29
CA LEU A 206 5.04 -20.40 -12.23
C LEU A 206 4.63 -21.69 -12.95
N PRO A 207 3.88 -22.61 -12.31
CA PRO A 207 3.44 -23.85 -12.92
C PRO A 207 2.68 -23.68 -14.25
N ASN A 208 1.77 -22.70 -14.31
CA ASN A 208 0.85 -22.46 -15.41
C ASN A 208 0.82 -20.98 -15.85
N GLY A 209 1.82 -20.18 -15.49
CA GLY A 209 1.82 -18.73 -15.73
C GLY A 209 1.78 -18.33 -17.21
N THR A 210 1.27 -17.15 -17.52
CA THR A 210 1.22 -16.61 -18.88
C THR A 210 2.38 -15.66 -19.16
N THR A 211 2.99 -15.77 -20.34
CA THR A 211 4.15 -14.95 -20.74
C THR A 211 3.74 -13.59 -21.28
N LEU A 212 4.36 -12.53 -20.73
CA LEU A 212 4.30 -11.17 -21.23
C LEU A 212 5.34 -10.93 -22.34
N PRO A 213 5.12 -9.95 -23.23
CA PRO A 213 6.11 -9.56 -24.24
C PRO A 213 7.49 -9.19 -23.66
N SER A 214 7.54 -8.70 -22.42
CA SER A 214 8.76 -8.38 -21.68
C SER A 214 9.59 -9.62 -21.30
N GLY A 215 9.03 -10.82 -21.42
CA GLY A 215 9.64 -12.08 -20.98
C GLY A 215 9.30 -12.48 -19.54
N PHE A 216 8.66 -11.59 -18.77
CA PHE A 216 8.08 -11.95 -17.47
C PHE A 216 6.90 -12.90 -17.65
N ARG A 217 6.54 -13.65 -16.59
CA ARG A 217 5.34 -14.47 -16.57
C ARG A 217 4.48 -14.11 -15.36
N TYR A 218 3.17 -13.99 -15.56
CA TYR A 218 2.22 -13.71 -14.49
C TYR A 218 1.39 -14.93 -14.10
N ALA A 219 0.94 -14.96 -12.84
CA ALA A 219 0.10 -16.03 -12.29
C ALA A 219 -1.29 -16.02 -12.93
N THR A 220 -1.72 -17.16 -13.47
CA THR A 220 -2.98 -17.26 -14.25
C THR A 220 -4.00 -18.14 -13.54
N THR A 221 -3.53 -19.16 -12.84
CA THR A 221 -4.37 -20.20 -12.21
C THR A 221 -4.28 -20.15 -10.70
N LEU A 222 -5.25 -20.78 -10.01
CA LEU A 222 -5.20 -20.97 -8.55
C LEU A 222 -3.90 -21.67 -8.10
N GLU A 223 -3.37 -22.59 -8.91
CA GLU A 223 -2.09 -23.25 -8.61
C GLU A 223 -0.90 -22.28 -8.63
N ASP A 224 -0.90 -21.31 -9.55
CA ASP A 224 0.14 -20.27 -9.61
C ASP A 224 0.10 -19.37 -8.38
N TYR A 225 -1.08 -18.88 -7.98
CA TYR A 225 -1.21 -18.05 -6.79
C TYR A 225 -0.85 -18.83 -5.51
N ARG A 226 -1.29 -20.09 -5.39
CA ARG A 226 -0.85 -20.97 -4.29
C ARG A 226 0.66 -21.17 -4.29
N TYR A 227 1.28 -21.34 -5.45
CA TYR A 227 2.74 -21.42 -5.57
C TYR A 227 3.43 -20.17 -5.02
N LEU A 228 2.97 -18.98 -5.41
CA LEU A 228 3.52 -17.71 -4.92
C LEU A 228 3.41 -17.60 -3.40
N TYR A 229 2.23 -17.84 -2.82
CA TYR A 229 2.09 -17.79 -1.37
C TYR A 229 2.98 -18.80 -0.64
N LYS A 230 3.14 -20.02 -1.17
CA LYS A 230 4.07 -21.01 -0.59
C LYS A 230 5.51 -20.54 -0.64
N ALA A 231 5.95 -19.98 -1.78
CA ALA A 231 7.29 -19.45 -1.92
C ALA A 231 7.54 -18.33 -0.91
N TYR A 232 6.70 -17.30 -0.87
CA TYR A 232 6.86 -16.17 0.05
C TYR A 232 6.86 -16.63 1.51
N ARG A 233 5.91 -17.50 1.88
CA ARG A 233 5.82 -18.06 3.24
C ARG A 233 6.88 -19.10 3.58
N SER A 234 7.77 -19.46 2.66
CA SER A 234 8.92 -20.30 2.95
C SER A 234 10.07 -19.53 3.63
N ASP A 235 10.06 -18.20 3.57
CA ASP A 235 11.08 -17.38 4.24
C ASP A 235 10.92 -17.44 5.76
N ALA A 236 11.97 -17.88 6.45
CA ALA A 236 11.96 -18.04 7.90
C ALA A 236 11.71 -16.73 8.66
N ARG A 237 12.06 -15.57 8.09
CA ARG A 237 11.83 -14.26 8.73
C ARG A 237 10.35 -13.88 8.70
N LEU A 238 9.68 -14.12 7.57
CA LEU A 238 8.23 -13.93 7.46
C LEU A 238 7.47 -14.90 8.35
N GLN A 239 7.92 -16.16 8.44
CA GLN A 239 7.37 -17.13 9.40
C GLN A 239 7.54 -16.66 10.85
N ALA A 240 8.69 -16.08 11.21
CA ALA A 240 8.93 -15.58 12.56
C ALA A 240 7.99 -14.42 12.94
N LEU A 241 7.70 -13.51 12.01
CA LEU A 241 6.72 -12.44 12.24
C LEU A 241 5.31 -13.00 12.47
N HIS A 242 4.85 -13.88 11.57
CA HIS A 242 3.53 -14.51 11.65
C HIS A 242 3.36 -15.38 12.90
N ALA A 243 4.42 -16.06 13.32
CA ALA A 243 4.40 -16.86 14.54
C ALA A 243 4.35 -15.98 15.80
N ARG A 244 4.83 -14.73 15.77
CA ARG A 244 4.97 -13.89 16.98
C ARG A 244 3.81 -12.92 17.21
N PHE A 245 3.23 -12.38 16.14
CA PHE A 245 2.25 -11.31 16.21
C PHE A 245 0.99 -11.65 15.40
N PRO A 246 -0.21 -11.25 15.88
CA PRO A 246 -1.38 -11.25 15.02
C PRO A 246 -1.20 -10.21 13.90
N MET A 247 -1.53 -10.61 12.66
CA MET A 247 -1.49 -9.73 11.49
C MET A 247 -2.90 -9.32 11.04
N ILE A 248 -3.09 -8.03 10.77
CA ILE A 248 -4.27 -7.44 10.15
C ILE A 248 -3.89 -7.06 8.72
N ALA A 249 -4.20 -7.93 7.75
CA ALA A 249 -3.79 -7.75 6.37
C ALA A 249 -4.94 -7.32 5.46
N ILE A 250 -4.64 -6.46 4.49
CA ILE A 250 -5.46 -6.24 3.29
C ILE A 250 -4.59 -6.55 2.07
N TRP A 251 -5.20 -6.79 0.90
CA TRP A 251 -4.46 -6.84 -0.37
C TRP A 251 -4.28 -5.46 -0.96
N ASP A 252 -3.46 -5.38 -1.99
CA ASP A 252 -3.49 -4.36 -3.02
C ASP A 252 -3.69 -5.01 -4.40
N ASP A 253 -3.02 -4.52 -5.43
CA ASP A 253 -3.19 -4.97 -6.81
C ASP A 253 -2.39 -6.23 -7.13
N HIS A 254 -1.15 -6.35 -6.67
CA HIS A 254 -0.26 -7.48 -6.98
C HIS A 254 -0.70 -8.83 -6.40
N GLU A 255 -1.69 -8.85 -5.49
CA GLU A 255 -2.42 -10.07 -5.17
C GLU A 255 -3.22 -10.64 -6.36
N PHE A 256 -3.43 -9.86 -7.42
CA PHE A 256 -4.11 -10.24 -8.65
C PHE A 256 -3.36 -9.82 -9.91
N SER A 257 -3.18 -8.52 -10.13
CA SER A 257 -2.54 -7.92 -11.31
C SER A 257 -2.17 -6.47 -11.01
N ASP A 258 -0.96 -6.06 -11.36
CA ASP A 258 -0.47 -4.67 -11.33
C ASP A 258 -1.51 -3.65 -11.83
N ASP A 259 -1.73 -2.57 -11.06
CA ASP A 259 -2.68 -1.47 -11.31
C ASP A 259 -4.14 -1.93 -11.61
N CYS A 260 -4.56 -3.12 -11.18
CA CYS A 260 -5.88 -3.66 -11.53
C CYS A 260 -7.07 -2.86 -10.98
N TRP A 261 -8.17 -2.77 -11.73
CA TRP A 261 -9.47 -2.40 -11.18
C TRP A 261 -10.44 -3.57 -11.31
N GLN A 262 -11.15 -3.89 -10.23
CA GLN A 262 -12.10 -5.00 -10.18
C GLN A 262 -11.49 -6.34 -10.60
N ASP A 263 -11.83 -6.83 -11.79
CA ASP A 263 -11.30 -8.05 -12.39
C ASP A 263 -10.58 -7.80 -13.72
N ARG A 264 -10.11 -6.56 -13.94
CA ARG A 264 -9.31 -6.15 -15.10
C ARG A 264 -7.84 -6.14 -14.78
N GLN A 265 -7.03 -6.62 -15.71
CA GLN A 265 -5.57 -6.47 -15.68
C GLN A 265 -5.16 -5.31 -16.60
N SER A 266 -3.93 -4.82 -16.45
CA SER A 266 -3.47 -3.64 -17.21
C SER A 266 -1.98 -3.68 -17.54
N TYR A 267 -1.48 -4.81 -18.06
CA TYR A 267 -0.08 -4.90 -18.50
C TYR A 267 0.16 -4.23 -19.85
N ASP A 268 -0.84 -4.28 -20.73
CA ASP A 268 -0.84 -3.68 -22.07
C ASP A 268 -2.02 -2.70 -22.23
N ALA A 269 -1.99 -1.86 -23.28
CA ALA A 269 -2.91 -0.73 -23.43
C ALA A 269 -4.40 -1.12 -23.61
N ASP A 270 -4.71 -2.35 -24.04
CA ASP A 270 -6.07 -2.84 -24.28
C ASP A 270 -6.46 -4.05 -23.40
N ASP A 271 -5.60 -4.42 -22.46
CA ASP A 271 -5.79 -5.58 -21.57
C ASP A 271 -7.06 -5.45 -20.70
N ASP A 272 -7.35 -4.24 -20.26
CA ASP A 272 -8.45 -3.90 -19.35
C ASP A 272 -9.83 -4.07 -20.00
N GLN A 273 -9.91 -4.14 -21.34
CA GLN A 273 -11.15 -4.31 -22.09
C GLN A 273 -11.79 -5.68 -21.90
N THR A 274 -11.00 -6.69 -21.48
CA THR A 274 -11.49 -8.06 -21.23
C THR A 274 -11.46 -8.41 -19.74
N PRO A 275 -12.60 -8.79 -19.12
CA PRO A 275 -12.61 -9.22 -17.73
C PRO A 275 -11.88 -10.54 -17.53
N GLN A 276 -11.10 -10.63 -16.46
CA GLN A 276 -10.35 -11.82 -16.04
C GLN A 276 -10.97 -12.44 -14.79
N THR A 277 -12.32 -12.52 -14.74
CA THR A 277 -13.09 -12.96 -13.57
C THR A 277 -12.60 -14.29 -12.98
N ALA A 278 -12.24 -15.26 -13.81
CA ALA A 278 -11.75 -16.57 -13.36
C ALA A 278 -10.38 -16.47 -12.66
N ARG A 279 -9.47 -15.63 -13.20
CA ARG A 279 -8.16 -15.35 -12.60
C ARG A 279 -8.32 -14.57 -11.30
N ARG A 280 -9.15 -13.51 -11.27
CA ARG A 280 -9.45 -12.75 -10.03
C ARG A 280 -10.04 -13.64 -8.94
N ARG A 281 -10.95 -14.57 -9.28
CA ARG A 281 -11.48 -15.54 -8.30
C ARG A 281 -10.42 -16.52 -7.81
N SER A 282 -9.46 -16.91 -8.66
CA SER A 282 -8.31 -17.74 -8.27
C SER A 282 -7.41 -17.00 -7.28
N ALA A 283 -7.09 -15.73 -7.55
CA ALA A 283 -6.37 -14.83 -6.64
C ALA A 283 -7.11 -14.68 -5.29
N ASN A 284 -8.40 -14.34 -5.31
CA ASN A 284 -9.23 -14.19 -4.11
C ASN A 284 -9.21 -15.46 -3.25
N GLN A 285 -9.32 -16.64 -3.87
CA GLN A 285 -9.29 -17.91 -3.16
C GLN A 285 -7.92 -18.17 -2.54
N ALA A 286 -6.83 -17.94 -3.25
CA ALA A 286 -5.48 -18.12 -2.71
C ALA A 286 -5.22 -17.15 -1.53
N TRP A 287 -5.60 -15.88 -1.64
CA TRP A 287 -5.50 -14.92 -0.54
C TRP A 287 -6.29 -15.41 0.69
N PHE A 288 -7.53 -15.85 0.48
CA PHE A 288 -8.37 -16.40 1.53
C PHE A 288 -7.76 -17.66 2.17
N GLU A 289 -7.08 -18.50 1.41
CA GLU A 289 -6.41 -19.70 1.92
C GLU A 289 -5.19 -19.37 2.77
N TYR A 290 -4.41 -18.34 2.41
CA TYR A 290 -3.07 -18.12 2.97
C TYR A 290 -2.96 -17.00 4.01
N LEU A 291 -3.94 -16.10 4.10
CA LEU A 291 -3.95 -15.02 5.09
C LEU A 291 -4.87 -15.33 6.29
N PRO A 292 -4.45 -15.01 7.53
CA PRO A 292 -5.23 -15.27 8.74
C PRO A 292 -6.31 -14.19 8.99
N ALA A 293 -7.11 -13.85 7.98
CA ALA A 293 -8.19 -12.86 8.10
C ALA A 293 -9.53 -13.47 8.53
N ASP A 294 -10.36 -12.76 9.29
CA ASP A 294 -11.71 -13.15 9.69
C ASP A 294 -12.73 -12.68 8.65
N VAL A 295 -12.72 -13.36 7.49
CA VAL A 295 -13.55 -13.06 6.33
C VAL A 295 -14.21 -14.32 5.80
N THR A 296 -15.22 -14.17 4.94
CA THR A 296 -15.90 -15.28 4.26
C THR A 296 -15.74 -15.16 2.74
N LEU A 297 -15.51 -16.29 2.09
CA LEU A 297 -15.47 -16.45 0.63
C LEU A 297 -16.65 -17.31 0.20
N ASP A 298 -17.45 -16.85 -0.75
CA ASP A 298 -18.49 -17.66 -1.39
C ASP A 298 -18.00 -18.19 -2.73
N VAL A 299 -17.37 -19.37 -2.74
CA VAL A 299 -16.86 -19.99 -3.97
C VAL A 299 -17.97 -20.29 -5.01
N ASN A 300 -19.23 -20.37 -4.58
CA ASN A 300 -20.36 -20.62 -5.48
C ASN A 300 -20.89 -19.34 -6.14
N ASN A 301 -20.56 -18.15 -5.59
CA ASN A 301 -20.82 -16.89 -6.26
C ASN A 301 -19.92 -16.79 -7.51
N PRO A 302 -20.50 -16.71 -8.72
CA PRO A 302 -19.71 -16.66 -9.95
C PRO A 302 -19.05 -15.29 -10.19
N SER A 303 -19.45 -14.25 -9.46
CA SER A 303 -18.88 -12.90 -9.54
C SER A 303 -17.44 -12.85 -9.00
N PHE A 304 -16.64 -11.89 -9.47
CA PHE A 304 -15.34 -11.57 -8.85
C PHE A 304 -15.50 -10.98 -7.45
N GLN A 305 -16.65 -10.38 -7.12
CA GLN A 305 -16.99 -9.92 -5.77
C GLN A 305 -17.51 -11.08 -4.90
N ASN A 306 -16.82 -12.22 -4.92
CA ASN A 306 -17.17 -13.40 -4.14
C ASN A 306 -16.58 -13.41 -2.72
N ILE A 307 -15.90 -12.33 -2.33
CA ILE A 307 -15.28 -12.12 -1.04
C ILE A 307 -15.43 -10.63 -0.65
N GLN A 308 -15.47 -10.35 0.65
CA GLN A 308 -15.39 -9.00 1.21
C GLN A 308 -14.30 -8.99 2.28
N ILE A 309 -13.29 -8.14 2.11
CA ILE A 309 -12.14 -8.12 3.03
C ILE A 309 -11.99 -6.83 3.85
N TYR A 310 -12.73 -5.77 3.51
CA TYR A 310 -12.77 -4.57 4.33
C TYR A 310 -13.48 -4.82 5.66
N ARG A 311 -12.93 -4.24 6.74
CA ARG A 311 -13.32 -4.57 8.12
C ARG A 311 -12.83 -3.55 9.13
N ALA A 312 -13.39 -3.60 10.34
CA ALA A 312 -13.11 -2.67 11.44
C ALA A 312 -12.62 -3.39 12.70
N PHE A 313 -11.71 -2.75 13.43
CA PHE A 313 -11.15 -3.19 14.71
C PHE A 313 -11.23 -2.07 15.73
N THR A 314 -11.40 -2.42 17.01
CA THR A 314 -11.42 -1.47 18.12
C THR A 314 -10.48 -1.95 19.21
N PHE A 315 -9.59 -1.08 19.66
CA PHE A 315 -8.62 -1.34 20.71
C PHE A 315 -8.90 -0.42 21.89
N GLY A 316 -9.65 -0.93 22.87
CA GLY A 316 -10.02 -0.15 24.05
C GLY A 316 -10.84 1.09 23.71
N ASN A 317 -10.50 2.21 24.34
CA ASN A 317 -10.98 3.54 23.97
C ASN A 317 -9.98 4.31 23.08
N LEU A 318 -8.82 3.72 22.79
CA LEU A 318 -7.70 4.45 22.19
C LEU A 318 -7.81 4.53 20.68
N ALA A 319 -8.09 3.42 19.99
CA ALA A 319 -8.06 3.38 18.53
C ALA A 319 -9.21 2.56 17.94
N THR A 320 -9.76 3.08 16.84
CA THR A 320 -10.53 2.30 15.86
C THR A 320 -9.70 2.22 14.59
N LEU A 321 -9.46 1.03 14.06
CA LEU A 321 -8.76 0.83 12.78
C LEU A 321 -9.76 0.31 11.75
N LEU A 322 -9.93 1.05 10.64
CA LEU A 322 -10.66 0.57 9.48
C LEU A 322 -9.67 0.15 8.40
N MET A 323 -9.86 -1.05 7.85
CA MET A 323 -9.15 -1.53 6.67
C MET A 323 -10.11 -1.46 5.48
N THR A 324 -9.78 -0.70 4.44
CA THR A 324 -10.57 -0.61 3.19
C THR A 324 -9.95 -1.43 2.06
N ASP A 325 -10.74 -1.72 1.04
CA ASP A 325 -10.35 -2.48 -0.15
C ASP A 325 -10.53 -1.58 -1.36
N GLU A 326 -9.42 -1.11 -1.89
CA GLU A 326 -9.36 -0.10 -2.95
C GLU A 326 -9.15 -0.70 -4.34
N ARG A 327 -9.25 -2.03 -4.48
CA ARG A 327 -9.06 -2.71 -5.78
C ARG A 327 -10.32 -3.43 -6.26
N LEU A 328 -11.05 -4.11 -5.36
CA LEU A 328 -12.20 -4.91 -5.77
C LEU A 328 -13.43 -4.07 -6.16
N TYR A 329 -13.54 -2.85 -5.63
CA TYR A 329 -14.71 -1.99 -5.80
C TYR A 329 -14.43 -0.71 -6.60
N ARG A 330 -13.15 -0.41 -6.87
CA ARG A 330 -12.81 0.80 -7.61
C ARG A 330 -13.36 0.78 -9.03
N ALA A 331 -13.69 1.95 -9.52
CA ALA A 331 -13.96 2.19 -10.92
C ALA A 331 -12.65 2.10 -11.72
N ASP A 332 -12.81 2.03 -13.02
CA ASP A 332 -11.73 2.20 -13.99
C ASP A 332 -11.07 3.59 -13.85
N HIS A 333 -9.79 3.68 -14.23
CA HIS A 333 -9.06 4.93 -14.29
C HIS A 333 -9.78 5.96 -15.17
N LEU A 334 -9.56 7.24 -14.88
CA LEU A 334 -10.29 8.32 -15.56
C LEU A 334 -9.95 8.42 -17.05
N ILE A 335 -8.69 8.16 -17.39
CA ILE A 335 -8.16 8.22 -18.74
C ILE A 335 -7.80 6.81 -19.17
N SER A 336 -8.40 6.33 -20.26
CA SER A 336 -8.15 4.98 -20.78
C SER A 336 -6.72 4.82 -21.32
N GLU A 337 -6.08 3.73 -20.94
CA GLU A 337 -4.77 3.27 -21.41
C GLU A 337 -4.76 3.11 -22.93
N ALA A 338 -5.82 2.58 -23.53
CA ALA A 338 -5.96 2.41 -24.97
C ALA A 338 -5.90 3.74 -25.72
N ASN A 339 -6.44 4.82 -25.13
CA ASN A 339 -6.40 6.15 -25.70
C ASN A 339 -5.05 6.85 -25.48
N ALA A 340 -4.40 6.60 -24.33
CA ALA A 340 -3.09 7.15 -24.00
C ALA A 340 -1.93 6.41 -24.70
N GLY A 341 -2.13 5.16 -25.08
CA GLY A 341 -1.13 4.26 -25.63
C GLY A 341 -0.27 3.53 -24.58
N GLY A 342 -0.73 3.49 -23.32
CA GLY A 342 0.01 2.91 -22.19
C GLY A 342 -0.37 3.57 -20.86
N ASP A 343 0.45 3.35 -19.83
CA ASP A 343 0.33 3.86 -18.46
C ASP A 343 0.68 5.35 -18.33
N VAL A 344 1.70 5.82 -19.06
CA VAL A 344 2.07 7.24 -19.14
C VAL A 344 1.03 8.00 -19.97
N GLY A 345 0.32 8.91 -19.30
CA GLY A 345 -0.78 9.69 -19.85
C GLY A 345 -2.16 9.16 -19.48
N SER A 346 -2.27 7.94 -18.95
CA SER A 346 -3.52 7.35 -18.44
C SER A 346 -3.56 7.27 -16.91
N ARG A 347 -2.42 6.90 -16.30
CA ARG A 347 -2.23 6.76 -14.84
C ARG A 347 -1.06 7.58 -14.33
N PHE A 348 0.04 7.66 -15.08
CA PHE A 348 1.22 8.43 -14.69
C PHE A 348 1.41 9.67 -15.55
N PHE A 349 1.92 10.75 -14.95
CA PHE A 349 2.21 12.01 -15.65
C PHE A 349 1.04 12.52 -16.51
N ILE A 350 -0.11 12.74 -15.87
CA ILE A 350 -1.32 13.23 -16.52
C ILE A 350 -1.46 14.73 -16.29
N ARG A 351 -1.81 15.47 -17.34
CA ARG A 351 -2.20 16.88 -17.17
C ARG A 351 -3.42 17.00 -16.25
N ARG A 352 -3.32 17.83 -15.22
CA ARG A 352 -4.38 17.98 -14.19
C ARG A 352 -5.71 18.43 -14.78
N ASP A 353 -5.69 19.34 -15.75
CA ASP A 353 -6.90 19.84 -16.41
C ASP A 353 -7.59 18.76 -17.26
N THR A 354 -6.82 17.92 -17.96
CA THR A 354 -7.34 16.75 -18.68
C THR A 354 -8.01 15.77 -17.71
N LEU A 355 -7.34 15.43 -16.61
CA LEU A 355 -7.85 14.50 -15.61
C LEU A 355 -9.17 15.01 -14.99
N LYS A 356 -9.19 16.28 -14.59
CA LYS A 356 -10.38 16.93 -14.01
C LYS A 356 -11.55 16.97 -14.98
N ALA A 357 -11.30 17.28 -16.25
CA ALA A 357 -12.34 17.31 -17.27
C ALA A 357 -12.94 15.92 -17.53
N ALA A 358 -12.11 14.86 -17.51
CA ALA A 358 -12.57 13.48 -17.64
C ALA A 358 -13.43 13.05 -16.45
N GLU A 359 -13.02 13.40 -15.23
CA GLU A 359 -13.80 13.14 -14.01
C GLU A 359 -15.17 13.83 -14.06
N ASP A 360 -15.20 15.13 -14.35
CA ASP A 360 -16.43 15.91 -14.45
C ASP A 360 -17.38 15.36 -15.51
N ALA A 361 -16.84 14.93 -16.66
CA ALA A 361 -17.62 14.33 -17.72
C ALA A 361 -18.23 12.98 -17.30
N LYS A 362 -17.45 12.11 -16.64
CA LYS A 362 -17.94 10.82 -16.12
C LYS A 362 -19.04 11.03 -15.07
N ILE A 363 -18.87 11.98 -14.14
CA ILE A 363 -19.87 12.31 -13.11
C ILE A 363 -21.13 12.89 -13.75
N ALA A 364 -21.00 13.84 -14.68
CA ALA A 364 -22.14 14.44 -15.36
C ALA A 364 -22.94 13.40 -16.16
N ALA A 365 -22.26 12.48 -16.85
CA ALA A 365 -22.88 11.39 -17.58
C ALA A 365 -23.65 10.42 -16.66
N ALA A 366 -23.21 10.27 -15.40
CA ALA A 366 -23.87 9.47 -14.39
C ALA A 366 -24.88 10.24 -13.51
N GLY A 367 -25.29 11.45 -13.94
CA GLY A 367 -26.29 12.24 -13.22
C GLY A 367 -25.83 12.72 -11.83
N GLY A 368 -24.51 12.91 -11.65
CA GLY A 368 -23.92 13.35 -10.39
C GLY A 368 -23.50 12.22 -9.44
N ALA A 369 -23.67 10.96 -9.83
CA ALA A 369 -23.21 9.82 -9.03
C ALA A 369 -21.68 9.69 -9.04
N LEU A 370 -21.10 9.31 -7.90
CA LEU A 370 -19.66 9.07 -7.76
C LEU A 370 -19.23 7.66 -8.18
N THR A 371 -20.17 6.71 -8.31
CA THR A 371 -19.88 5.30 -8.63
C THR A 371 -18.90 5.09 -9.80
N PRO A 372 -18.97 5.85 -10.93
CA PRO A 372 -18.05 5.67 -12.07
C PRO A 372 -16.65 6.26 -11.87
N VAL A 373 -16.41 6.94 -10.76
CA VAL A 373 -15.14 7.59 -10.40
C VAL A 373 -14.77 7.28 -8.94
N SER A 374 -15.21 6.12 -8.46
CA SER A 374 -15.09 5.71 -7.06
C SER A 374 -13.90 4.79 -6.85
N MET A 375 -13.11 5.00 -5.81
CA MET A 375 -12.15 4.07 -5.24
C MET A 375 -12.83 2.98 -4.38
N LEU A 376 -13.74 3.38 -3.47
CA LEU A 376 -14.31 2.44 -2.49
C LEU A 376 -15.59 1.74 -2.99
N GLY A 377 -16.23 2.29 -4.03
CA GLY A 377 -17.59 1.95 -4.38
C GLY A 377 -18.61 2.42 -3.32
N ASP A 378 -19.89 2.41 -3.68
CA ASP A 378 -20.93 3.08 -2.89
C ASP A 378 -21.13 2.48 -1.49
N ALA A 379 -21.12 1.15 -1.38
CA ALA A 379 -21.40 0.45 -0.13
C ALA A 379 -20.26 0.63 0.90
N GLN A 380 -19.01 0.50 0.46
CA GLN A 380 -17.87 0.66 1.35
C GLN A 380 -17.64 2.12 1.72
N ARG A 381 -17.87 3.07 0.80
CA ARG A 381 -17.87 4.52 1.12
C ARG A 381 -18.86 4.84 2.23
N ALA A 382 -20.11 4.38 2.10
CA ALA A 382 -21.13 4.59 3.11
C ALA A 382 -20.78 3.92 4.45
N TRP A 383 -20.25 2.69 4.40
CA TRP A 383 -19.73 1.99 5.58
C TRP A 383 -18.59 2.77 6.25
N TRP A 384 -17.63 3.29 5.48
CA TRP A 384 -16.52 4.07 6.03
C TRP A 384 -17.02 5.32 6.75
N GLN A 385 -17.95 6.07 6.14
CA GLN A 385 -18.55 7.27 6.73
C GLN A 385 -19.30 6.94 8.04
N ASP A 386 -20.09 5.86 8.05
CA ASP A 386 -20.78 5.38 9.26
C ASP A 386 -19.78 5.02 10.37
N ARG A 387 -18.75 4.21 10.06
CA ARG A 387 -17.81 3.71 11.06
C ARG A 387 -16.87 4.79 11.59
N ILE A 388 -16.31 5.62 10.72
CA ILE A 388 -15.47 6.76 11.13
C ILE A 388 -16.31 7.79 11.89
N GLY A 389 -17.51 8.13 11.39
CA GLY A 389 -18.38 9.10 12.06
C GLY A 389 -18.86 8.63 13.44
N GLY A 390 -19.14 7.33 13.58
CA GLY A 390 -19.65 6.74 14.83
C GLY A 390 -18.60 6.37 15.87
N ALA A 391 -17.30 6.31 15.52
CA ALA A 391 -16.26 5.87 16.44
C ALA A 391 -15.91 6.94 17.50
N ALA A 392 -16.05 6.58 18.78
CA ALA A 392 -15.75 7.43 19.93
C ALA A 392 -14.30 7.30 20.46
N THR A 393 -13.43 6.60 19.74
CA THR A 393 -12.03 6.38 20.16
C THR A 393 -11.17 7.62 19.96
N THR A 394 -10.11 7.75 20.75
CA THR A 394 -9.14 8.86 20.68
C THR A 394 -8.50 9.01 19.30
N TRP A 395 -8.31 7.89 18.61
CA TRP A 395 -7.78 7.82 17.26
C TRP A 395 -8.69 7.02 16.35
N LYS A 396 -8.77 7.43 15.10
CA LYS A 396 -9.39 6.69 14.00
C LYS A 396 -8.30 6.46 12.96
N LEU A 397 -7.83 5.23 12.86
CA LEU A 397 -6.82 4.81 11.90
C LEU A 397 -7.51 4.29 10.65
N TRP A 398 -6.96 4.61 9.48
CA TRP A 398 -7.43 4.13 8.19
C TRP A 398 -6.30 3.41 7.45
N GLY A 399 -6.24 2.09 7.59
CA GLY A 399 -5.35 1.26 6.79
C GLY A 399 -5.93 1.06 5.40
N ASN A 400 -5.18 1.47 4.38
CA ASN A 400 -5.56 1.32 2.99
C ASN A 400 -4.32 1.21 2.10
N GLN A 401 -4.55 1.00 0.81
CA GLN A 401 -3.53 0.62 -0.16
C GLN A 401 -2.73 1.84 -0.59
N VAL A 402 -3.42 2.87 -1.10
CA VAL A 402 -2.80 3.96 -1.85
C VAL A 402 -2.83 5.30 -1.11
N SER A 403 -1.82 6.14 -1.33
CA SER A 403 -1.71 7.45 -0.67
C SER A 403 -2.87 8.40 -1.01
N LEU A 404 -3.33 9.15 0.00
CA LEU A 404 -4.29 10.25 -0.13
C LEU A 404 -3.61 11.60 -0.40
N LEU A 405 -2.29 11.70 -0.21
CA LEU A 405 -1.54 12.93 -0.45
C LEU A 405 -1.47 13.23 -1.95
N ARG A 406 -1.94 14.42 -2.35
CA ARG A 406 -1.80 14.89 -3.73
C ARG A 406 -0.33 14.95 -4.12
N MET A 407 0.01 14.32 -5.24
CA MET A 407 1.35 14.29 -5.82
C MET A 407 1.32 14.94 -7.21
N GLN A 408 1.64 16.23 -7.26
CA GLN A 408 1.64 17.02 -8.47
C GLN A 408 2.96 17.77 -8.70
N ALA A 409 3.18 18.22 -9.93
CA ALA A 409 4.25 19.14 -10.28
C ALA A 409 3.75 20.17 -11.31
N ASP A 410 4.09 21.45 -11.13
CA ASP A 410 3.90 22.45 -12.18
C ASP A 410 5.13 22.45 -13.09
N LEU A 411 5.02 21.74 -14.21
CA LEU A 411 6.13 21.61 -15.15
C LEU A 411 6.43 22.91 -15.88
N THR A 412 5.49 23.87 -15.95
CA THR A 412 5.79 25.20 -16.51
C THR A 412 6.76 25.95 -15.61
N GLU A 413 6.49 25.93 -14.30
CA GLU A 413 7.34 26.54 -13.28
C GLU A 413 8.70 25.83 -13.19
N ALA A 414 8.70 24.50 -13.15
CA ALA A 414 9.93 23.71 -13.08
C ALA A 414 10.85 23.95 -14.30
N ILE A 415 10.27 24.03 -15.50
CA ILE A 415 11.05 24.33 -16.72
C ILE A 415 11.57 25.77 -16.70
N ALA A 416 10.75 26.72 -16.23
CA ALA A 416 11.20 28.10 -16.05
C ALA A 416 12.39 28.19 -15.08
N GLU A 417 12.37 27.45 -13.97
CA GLU A 417 13.50 27.33 -13.04
C GLU A 417 14.77 26.83 -13.75
N LEU A 418 14.67 25.72 -14.50
CA LEU A 418 15.81 25.17 -15.23
C LEU A 418 16.37 26.16 -16.27
N MET A 419 15.50 26.93 -16.93
CA MET A 419 15.90 27.98 -17.87
C MET A 419 16.60 29.15 -17.15
N VAL A 420 16.09 29.57 -15.99
CA VAL A 420 16.67 30.65 -15.18
C VAL A 420 18.04 30.26 -14.61
N LEU A 421 18.20 29.03 -14.11
CA LEU A 421 19.49 28.52 -13.63
C LEU A 421 20.57 28.60 -14.71
N ARG A 422 20.22 28.36 -15.98
CA ARG A 422 21.14 28.50 -17.11
C ARG A 422 21.46 29.97 -17.41
N LEU A 423 20.48 30.87 -17.32
CA LEU A 423 20.74 32.31 -17.44
C LEU A 423 21.73 32.77 -16.36
N ILE A 424 21.53 32.36 -15.11
CA ILE A 424 22.42 32.67 -13.99
C ILE A 424 23.82 32.07 -14.22
N ALA A 425 23.90 30.84 -14.74
CA ALA A 425 25.18 30.23 -15.10
C ALA A 425 25.93 31.02 -16.18
N SER A 426 25.21 31.66 -17.11
CA SER A 426 25.78 32.53 -18.15
C SER A 426 26.13 33.94 -17.64
N ASN A 427 25.42 34.42 -16.61
CA ASN A 427 25.64 35.71 -15.98
C ASN A 427 25.29 35.64 -14.49
N THR A 428 26.32 35.40 -13.66
CA THR A 428 26.16 35.21 -12.21
C THR A 428 25.66 36.46 -11.49
N ALA A 429 25.73 37.65 -12.11
CA ALA A 429 25.14 38.87 -11.56
C ALA A 429 23.61 38.82 -11.46
N LEU A 430 22.95 37.89 -12.19
CA LEU A 430 21.50 37.69 -12.12
C LEU A 430 21.05 36.86 -10.92
N THR A 431 21.98 36.25 -10.16
CA THR A 431 21.65 35.40 -8.99
C THR A 431 20.65 36.05 -8.01
N PRO A 432 20.76 37.34 -7.65
CA PRO A 432 19.81 37.97 -6.72
C PRO A 432 18.37 38.08 -7.25
N LEU A 433 18.17 37.91 -8.56
CA LEU A 433 16.85 38.02 -9.21
C LEU A 433 16.23 36.65 -9.51
N ARG A 434 16.82 35.54 -9.03
CA ARG A 434 16.40 34.16 -9.35
C ARG A 434 14.89 33.96 -9.27
N ASP A 435 14.31 34.07 -8.07
CA ASP A 435 12.88 33.77 -7.84
C ASP A 435 11.95 34.70 -8.65
N GLN A 436 12.38 35.94 -8.88
CA GLN A 436 11.64 36.93 -9.68
C GLN A 436 11.68 36.56 -11.16
N MET A 437 12.82 36.11 -11.68
CA MET A 437 12.97 35.63 -13.05
C MET A 437 12.16 34.35 -13.26
N GLU A 438 12.14 33.43 -12.31
CA GLU A 438 11.35 32.19 -12.35
C GLU A 438 9.86 32.53 -12.44
N THR A 439 9.37 33.42 -11.57
CA THR A 439 7.98 33.91 -11.59
C THR A 439 7.65 34.59 -12.92
N ALA A 440 8.51 35.49 -13.40
CA ALA A 440 8.30 36.24 -14.63
C ALA A 440 8.29 35.34 -15.86
N LEU A 441 9.26 34.42 -15.96
CA LEU A 441 9.36 33.48 -17.07
C LEU A 441 8.19 32.48 -17.08
N THR A 442 7.77 32.00 -15.91
CA THR A 442 6.57 31.17 -15.78
C THR A 442 5.33 31.88 -16.33
N ALA A 443 5.15 33.16 -15.95
CA ALA A 443 4.04 33.97 -16.44
C ALA A 443 4.10 34.19 -17.97
N ASP A 444 5.30 34.44 -18.49
CA ASP A 444 5.53 34.63 -19.93
C ASP A 444 5.24 33.37 -20.75
N LEU A 445 5.68 32.20 -20.27
CA LEU A 445 5.40 30.91 -20.92
C LEU A 445 3.90 30.61 -20.94
N ARG A 446 3.20 30.78 -19.81
CA ARG A 446 1.74 30.60 -19.73
C ARG A 446 0.99 31.57 -20.65
N ALA A 447 1.42 32.83 -20.71
CA ALA A 447 0.84 33.84 -21.60
C ALA A 447 1.03 33.48 -23.08
N ALA A 448 2.20 32.96 -23.46
CA ALA A 448 2.47 32.55 -24.82
C ALA A 448 1.65 31.31 -25.25
N VAL A 449 1.48 30.32 -24.36
CA VAL A 449 0.63 29.15 -24.62
C VAL A 449 -0.83 29.56 -24.77
N SER A 450 -1.37 30.35 -23.83
CA SER A 450 -2.77 30.78 -23.85
C SER A 450 -3.13 31.69 -25.02
N SER A 451 -2.18 32.51 -25.51
CA SER A 451 -2.39 33.39 -26.68
C SER A 451 -2.09 32.72 -28.03
N GLY A 452 -1.64 31.46 -28.04
CA GLY A 452 -1.29 30.74 -29.27
C GLY A 452 -0.03 31.25 -29.97
N THR A 453 0.80 32.04 -29.29
CA THR A 453 2.07 32.54 -29.85
C THR A 453 3.23 31.57 -29.63
N TYR A 454 3.07 30.58 -28.76
CA TYR A 454 4.04 29.52 -28.52
C TYR A 454 4.16 28.53 -29.70
N PRO A 455 5.35 28.00 -30.04
CA PRO A 455 6.67 28.39 -29.53
C PRO A 455 7.30 29.57 -30.29
N ASN A 456 6.69 29.99 -31.41
CA ASN A 456 7.37 30.81 -32.42
C ASN A 456 7.50 32.29 -32.06
N ASN A 457 6.71 32.81 -31.12
CA ASN A 457 6.65 34.23 -30.81
C ASN A 457 6.41 34.51 -29.32
N VAL A 458 7.24 33.93 -28.45
CA VAL A 458 7.24 34.23 -27.00
C VAL A 458 7.82 35.62 -26.78
N ALA A 459 7.03 36.52 -26.19
CA ALA A 459 7.38 37.94 -26.02
C ALA A 459 8.26 38.22 -24.79
N TYR A 460 8.26 37.32 -23.80
CA TYR A 460 8.96 37.48 -22.52
C TYR A 460 8.73 38.83 -21.84
N ALA A 461 7.48 39.32 -21.85
CA ALA A 461 7.15 40.68 -21.43
C ALA A 461 7.50 40.93 -19.95
N ASN A 462 7.22 39.96 -19.08
CA ASN A 462 7.50 40.07 -17.65
C ASN A 462 9.00 39.99 -17.38
N LEU A 463 9.69 39.02 -17.97
CA LEU A 463 11.13 38.82 -17.76
C LEU A 463 11.93 40.00 -18.32
N ARG A 464 11.56 40.51 -19.50
CA ARG A 464 12.18 41.70 -20.11
C ARG A 464 11.99 42.93 -19.23
N GLN A 465 10.79 43.14 -18.68
CA GLN A 465 10.53 44.26 -17.78
C GLN A 465 11.34 44.15 -16.48
N LEU A 466 11.43 42.95 -15.90
CA LEU A 466 12.21 42.68 -14.70
C LEU A 466 13.69 43.01 -14.92
N LEU A 467 14.30 42.45 -15.97
CA LEU A 467 15.73 42.61 -16.25
C LEU A 467 16.08 44.04 -16.67
N SER A 468 15.19 44.74 -17.38
CA SER A 468 15.39 46.16 -17.68
C SER A 468 15.40 47.00 -16.41
N THR A 469 14.50 46.71 -15.46
CA THR A 469 14.35 47.51 -14.23
C THR A 469 15.44 47.20 -13.20
N GLN A 470 15.77 45.92 -13.02
CA GLN A 470 16.59 45.44 -11.90
C GLN A 470 18.02 45.05 -12.31
N ALA A 471 18.28 44.79 -13.59
CA ALA A 471 19.60 44.39 -14.09
C ALA A 471 20.19 45.34 -15.15
N GLY A 472 19.46 46.41 -15.52
CA GLY A 472 19.91 47.35 -16.54
C GLY A 472 20.00 46.76 -17.95
N ILE A 473 19.36 45.62 -18.20
CA ILE A 473 19.37 44.94 -19.49
C ILE A 473 18.20 45.49 -20.32
N ASP A 474 18.50 46.43 -21.21
CA ASP A 474 17.49 47.02 -22.08
C ASP A 474 16.90 46.02 -23.10
N ALA A 475 15.84 46.47 -23.76
CA ALA A 475 15.15 45.77 -24.84
C ALA A 475 16.07 45.16 -25.90
N ALA A 476 16.99 45.96 -26.44
CA ALA A 476 17.84 45.54 -27.56
C ALA A 476 18.86 44.49 -27.10
N ASN A 477 19.42 44.67 -25.91
CA ASN A 477 20.35 43.72 -25.31
C ASN A 477 19.66 42.41 -24.90
N PHE A 478 18.43 42.46 -24.41
CA PHE A 478 17.63 41.26 -24.15
C PHE A 478 17.37 40.48 -25.44
N ASP A 479 16.87 41.15 -26.47
CA ASP A 479 16.51 40.53 -27.75
C ASP A 479 17.75 39.95 -28.46
N ALA A 480 18.91 40.59 -28.33
CA ALA A 480 20.16 40.12 -28.92
C ALA A 480 20.83 38.96 -28.15
N ASN A 481 20.78 38.97 -26.82
CA ASN A 481 21.67 38.10 -26.01
C ASN A 481 20.95 37.09 -25.11
N ILE A 482 19.69 37.33 -24.73
CA ILE A 482 18.95 36.46 -23.80
C ILE A 482 17.86 35.68 -24.53
N LYS A 483 17.06 36.39 -25.34
CA LYS A 483 15.93 35.78 -26.06
C LYS A 483 16.36 34.57 -26.91
N PRO A 484 17.45 34.60 -27.70
CA PRO A 484 17.85 33.45 -28.51
C PRO A 484 18.21 32.22 -27.65
N THR A 485 18.82 32.42 -26.49
CA THR A 485 19.14 31.34 -25.55
C THR A 485 17.87 30.70 -24.99
N LEU A 486 16.87 31.50 -24.60
CA LEU A 486 15.58 31.01 -24.13
C LEU A 486 14.82 30.27 -25.24
N ASP A 487 14.70 30.87 -26.42
CA ASP A 487 13.98 30.29 -27.56
C ASP A 487 14.56 28.93 -28.00
N SER A 488 15.90 28.79 -27.97
CA SER A 488 16.59 27.55 -28.34
C SER A 488 16.29 26.35 -27.42
N ARG A 489 15.62 26.59 -26.29
CA ARG A 489 15.35 25.60 -25.23
C ARG A 489 13.87 25.52 -24.85
N LEU A 490 12.98 26.10 -25.66
CA LEU A 490 11.55 26.00 -25.43
C LEU A 490 11.10 24.52 -25.51
N PRO A 491 10.47 23.97 -24.46
CA PRO A 491 10.00 22.59 -24.46
C PRO A 491 8.81 22.40 -25.42
N PRO A 492 8.34 21.16 -25.64
CA PRO A 492 7.00 20.94 -26.20
C PRO A 492 5.93 21.66 -25.37
N ALA A 493 4.97 22.31 -26.03
CA ALA A 493 3.88 23.03 -25.36
C ALA A 493 3.05 22.13 -24.43
N SER A 494 3.02 20.82 -24.71
CA SER A 494 2.34 19.84 -23.87
C SER A 494 2.88 19.82 -22.44
N LEU A 495 4.19 20.06 -22.23
CA LEU A 495 4.80 20.07 -20.90
C LEU A 495 4.49 21.34 -20.10
N LEU A 496 3.93 22.38 -20.70
CA LEU A 496 3.64 23.65 -20.03
C LEU A 496 2.27 23.61 -19.33
N ALA A 497 2.16 22.76 -18.31
CA ALA A 497 0.98 22.58 -17.49
C ALA A 497 1.32 22.06 -16.08
N THR A 498 0.31 22.01 -15.21
CA THR A 498 0.37 21.24 -13.96
C THR A 498 0.03 19.78 -14.24
N TYR A 499 0.83 18.87 -13.70
CA TYR A 499 0.70 17.43 -13.87
C TYR A 499 0.41 16.74 -12.54
N VAL A 500 -0.50 15.77 -12.56
CA VAL A 500 -0.64 14.74 -11.53
C VAL A 500 0.32 13.60 -11.88
N LEU A 501 1.14 13.19 -10.93
CA LEU A 501 2.24 12.25 -11.18
C LEU A 501 1.80 10.79 -11.08
N ASN A 502 0.85 10.48 -10.19
CA ASN A 502 0.26 9.14 -10.06
C ASN A 502 -1.25 9.25 -9.82
N ALA A 503 -2.05 8.82 -10.78
CA ALA A 503 -3.51 8.77 -10.74
C ALA A 503 -4.06 7.34 -10.59
N ASP A 504 -3.21 6.33 -10.37
CA ASP A 504 -3.68 5.06 -9.81
C ASP A 504 -4.13 5.24 -8.35
N GLN A 505 -3.50 6.20 -7.65
CA GLN A 505 -3.83 6.60 -6.29
C GLN A 505 -5.07 7.50 -6.21
N TRP A 506 -5.39 7.99 -5.00
CA TRP A 506 -6.53 8.89 -4.75
C TRP A 506 -6.54 10.19 -5.56
N ASP A 507 -5.44 10.56 -6.23
CA ASP A 507 -5.42 11.66 -7.18
C ASP A 507 -6.18 11.40 -8.47
N GLY A 508 -6.39 10.12 -8.85
CA GLY A 508 -7.28 9.74 -9.94
C GLY A 508 -8.75 9.61 -9.53
N TYR A 509 -9.07 9.76 -8.25
CA TYR A 509 -10.42 9.56 -7.67
C TYR A 509 -10.79 10.75 -6.77
N ASP A 510 -10.45 11.96 -7.22
CA ASP A 510 -10.46 13.19 -6.44
C ASP A 510 -11.86 13.58 -5.95
N ALA A 511 -12.90 13.35 -6.76
CA ALA A 511 -14.28 13.63 -6.37
C ALA A 511 -14.73 12.77 -5.17
N GLU A 512 -14.33 11.49 -5.12
CA GLU A 512 -14.60 10.68 -3.94
C GLU A 512 -13.72 11.07 -2.75
N ARG A 513 -12.43 11.37 -2.97
CA ARG A 513 -11.56 11.89 -1.90
C ARG A 513 -12.19 13.12 -1.26
N ARG A 514 -12.58 14.12 -2.06
CA ARG A 514 -13.23 15.35 -1.58
C ARG A 514 -14.54 15.05 -0.87
N ASN A 515 -15.33 14.06 -1.31
CA ASN A 515 -16.55 13.65 -0.61
C ASN A 515 -16.25 13.12 0.81
N LEU A 516 -15.26 12.24 0.96
CA LEU A 516 -14.84 11.70 2.26
C LEU A 516 -14.25 12.79 3.16
N MET A 517 -13.41 13.65 2.61
CA MET A 517 -12.78 14.74 3.37
C MET A 517 -13.80 15.81 3.80
N ALA A 518 -14.76 16.13 2.93
CA ALA A 518 -15.89 17.00 3.27
C ALA A 518 -16.76 16.40 4.38
N PHE A 519 -16.95 15.07 4.40
CA PHE A 519 -17.63 14.38 5.49
C PHE A 519 -16.89 14.57 6.83
N LEU A 520 -15.57 14.37 6.86
CA LEU A 520 -14.76 14.60 8.06
C LEU A 520 -14.88 16.04 8.56
N LYS A 521 -14.69 17.01 7.65
CA LYS A 521 -14.78 18.44 7.95
C LYS A 521 -16.15 18.83 8.50
N THR A 522 -17.23 18.41 7.83
CA THR A 522 -18.61 18.75 8.19
C THR A 522 -19.01 18.14 9.54
N ASN A 523 -18.57 16.92 9.82
CA ASN A 523 -18.88 16.23 11.08
C ASN A 523 -17.85 16.48 12.19
N ASN A 524 -16.91 17.41 11.97
CA ASN A 524 -15.85 17.77 12.92
C ASN A 524 -15.02 16.56 13.42
N VAL A 525 -14.79 15.59 12.55
CA VAL A 525 -13.94 14.42 12.83
C VAL A 525 -12.50 14.78 12.49
N ARG A 526 -11.67 15.03 13.52
CA ARG A 526 -10.31 15.58 13.36
C ARG A 526 -9.17 14.63 13.72
N ASN A 527 -9.51 13.41 14.17
CA ASN A 527 -8.57 12.45 14.74
C ASN A 527 -8.33 11.25 13.81
N VAL A 528 -8.31 11.51 12.50
CA VAL A 528 -8.09 10.48 11.47
C VAL A 528 -6.64 10.48 11.02
N VAL A 529 -6.02 9.30 10.98
CA VAL A 529 -4.68 9.08 10.42
C VAL A 529 -4.72 7.88 9.48
N ALA A 530 -4.38 8.06 8.22
CA ALA A 530 -4.22 6.97 7.26
C ALA A 530 -2.84 6.29 7.40
N LEU A 531 -2.83 5.00 7.11
CA LEU A 531 -1.64 4.15 6.99
C LEU A 531 -1.70 3.54 5.59
N THR A 532 -0.80 3.96 4.70
CA THR A 532 -0.84 3.65 3.26
C THR A 532 0.47 3.01 2.79
N GLY A 533 0.42 2.28 1.67
CA GLY A 533 1.55 1.59 1.05
C GLY A 533 1.68 1.96 -0.43
N ASP A 534 1.76 0.95 -1.30
CA ASP A 534 1.81 1.01 -2.78
C ASP A 534 3.04 1.73 -3.35
N ILE A 535 3.22 3.01 -3.03
CA ILE A 535 4.07 3.91 -3.81
C ILE A 535 5.59 3.69 -3.65
N HIS A 536 5.99 2.78 -2.77
CA HIS A 536 7.38 2.47 -2.46
C HIS A 536 8.22 3.69 -2.05
N ALA A 537 7.66 4.55 -1.19
CA ALA A 537 8.34 5.71 -0.61
C ALA A 537 7.83 5.99 0.82
N PHE A 538 8.65 6.62 1.66
CA PHE A 538 8.16 7.16 2.93
C PHE A 538 7.67 8.58 2.76
N PHE A 539 6.37 8.80 2.99
CA PHE A 539 5.78 10.13 3.10
C PHE A 539 5.09 10.33 4.44
N ALA A 540 5.05 11.58 4.90
CA ALA A 540 4.09 12.02 5.89
C ALA A 540 3.57 13.40 5.54
N GLY A 541 2.25 13.58 5.59
CA GLY A 541 1.64 14.83 5.19
C GLY A 541 0.23 15.01 5.71
N VAL A 542 -0.33 16.18 5.41
CA VAL A 542 -1.72 16.49 5.73
C VAL A 542 -2.59 16.34 4.49
N VAL A 543 -3.74 15.68 4.65
CA VAL A 543 -4.76 15.61 3.60
C VAL A 543 -5.67 16.82 3.70
N MET A 544 -5.90 17.48 2.58
CA MET A 544 -6.75 18.66 2.50
C MET A 544 -8.20 18.28 2.21
N ASP A 545 -9.15 19.12 2.60
CA ASP A 545 -10.56 18.97 2.22
C ASP A 545 -10.77 19.01 0.71
N ASP A 546 -10.11 19.97 0.07
CA ASP A 546 -10.00 20.11 -1.37
C ASP A 546 -8.65 20.79 -1.67
N TYR A 547 -7.74 20.06 -2.33
CA TYR A 547 -6.41 20.57 -2.69
C TYR A 547 -6.46 21.74 -3.69
N ASP A 548 -7.52 21.83 -4.48
CA ASP A 548 -7.70 22.83 -5.52
C ASP A 548 -8.53 24.04 -5.03
N ALA A 549 -8.97 24.04 -3.76
CA ALA A 549 -9.65 25.18 -3.16
C ALA A 549 -8.72 26.40 -3.03
N ALA A 550 -9.29 27.61 -3.05
CA ALA A 550 -8.53 28.85 -2.84
C ALA A 550 -7.86 28.91 -1.45
N THR A 551 -8.45 28.23 -0.46
CA THR A 551 -7.91 28.09 0.91
C THR A 551 -8.13 26.65 1.40
N PRO A 552 -7.27 25.70 0.98
CA PRO A 552 -7.35 24.31 1.40
C PRO A 552 -7.23 24.19 2.92
N THR A 553 -8.06 23.33 3.52
CA THR A 553 -8.09 23.09 4.97
C THR A 553 -7.58 21.68 5.27
N PRO A 554 -6.55 21.51 6.12
CA PRO A 554 -6.14 20.19 6.60
C PRO A 554 -7.27 19.49 7.37
N VAL A 555 -7.55 18.23 7.04
CA VAL A 555 -8.63 17.44 7.67
C VAL A 555 -8.15 16.16 8.35
N MET A 556 -7.08 15.53 7.84
CA MET A 556 -6.48 14.33 8.40
C MET A 556 -5.00 14.23 8.05
N VAL A 557 -4.33 13.22 8.59
CA VAL A 557 -2.91 12.91 8.27
C VAL A 557 -2.85 11.62 7.45
N ASP A 558 -1.89 11.54 6.55
CA ASP A 558 -1.52 10.30 5.86
C ASP A 558 -0.05 9.98 6.12
N LEU A 559 0.22 8.72 6.49
CA LEU A 559 1.53 8.16 6.76
C LEU A 559 1.75 7.01 5.76
N VAL A 560 2.64 7.25 4.81
CA VAL A 560 2.90 6.33 3.69
C VAL A 560 4.16 5.51 4.00
N GLY A 561 4.05 4.19 3.94
CA GLY A 561 5.14 3.25 4.13
C GLY A 561 5.90 3.01 2.82
N ALA A 562 7.24 2.98 2.91
CA ALA A 562 8.05 2.46 1.82
C ALA A 562 7.81 0.95 1.66
N GLY A 563 8.13 0.42 0.47
CA GLY A 563 8.14 -1.01 0.28
C GLY A 563 9.23 -1.66 1.13
N LEU A 564 8.89 -2.80 1.75
CA LEU A 564 9.86 -3.55 2.55
C LEU A 564 11.07 -3.97 1.71
N SER A 565 10.81 -4.39 0.47
CA SER A 565 11.85 -4.81 -0.47
C SER A 565 11.62 -4.38 -1.91
N SER A 566 10.41 -3.98 -2.30
CA SER A 566 10.12 -3.59 -3.69
C SER A 566 10.97 -2.40 -4.18
N ASN A 567 11.02 -2.21 -5.50
CA ASN A 567 11.72 -1.09 -6.16
C ASN A 567 11.29 0.26 -5.58
N THR A 568 12.17 1.26 -5.55
CA THR A 568 11.83 2.58 -4.99
C THR A 568 11.04 3.43 -5.99
N LEU A 569 10.20 4.36 -5.51
CA LEU A 569 9.49 5.32 -6.37
C LEU A 569 10.44 6.05 -7.33
N MET A 570 11.60 6.47 -6.81
CA MET A 570 12.63 7.15 -7.59
C MET A 570 13.13 6.27 -8.74
N SER A 571 13.36 4.98 -8.50
CA SER A 571 13.81 4.06 -9.54
C SER A 571 12.75 3.86 -10.64
N THR A 572 11.48 3.77 -10.27
CA THR A 572 10.35 3.70 -11.20
C THR A 572 10.29 4.95 -12.08
N TYR A 573 10.30 6.14 -11.47
CA TYR A 573 10.22 7.39 -12.22
C TYR A 573 11.45 7.66 -13.07
N LYS A 574 12.64 7.25 -12.59
CA LYS A 574 13.86 7.28 -13.39
C LYS A 574 13.70 6.45 -14.66
N SER A 575 13.19 5.22 -14.54
CA SER A 575 12.93 4.35 -15.69
C SER A 575 11.98 5.02 -16.70
N VAL A 576 10.90 5.64 -16.22
CA VAL A 576 9.93 6.34 -17.08
C VAL A 576 10.60 7.48 -17.87
N VAL A 577 11.30 8.39 -17.20
CA VAL A 577 11.92 9.55 -17.88
C VAL A 577 13.11 9.15 -18.77
N ASP A 578 13.75 8.01 -18.52
CA ASP A 578 14.81 7.48 -19.35
C ASP A 578 14.31 6.83 -20.64
N ASN A 579 13.14 6.20 -20.58
CA ASN A 579 12.59 5.42 -21.69
C ASN A 579 11.51 6.17 -22.49
N ASP A 580 10.93 7.26 -21.97
CA ASP A 580 9.99 8.10 -22.69
C ASP A 580 10.64 9.43 -23.15
N PRO A 581 10.96 9.57 -24.46
CA PRO A 581 11.54 10.80 -25.00
C PRO A 581 10.68 12.05 -24.78
N ARG A 582 9.37 11.90 -24.57
CA ARG A 582 8.46 13.02 -24.29
C ARG A 582 8.73 13.67 -22.94
N LEU A 583 9.34 12.93 -22.01
CA LEU A 583 9.63 13.34 -20.63
C LEU A 583 11.14 13.61 -20.40
N ALA A 584 11.96 13.54 -21.44
CA ALA A 584 13.41 13.72 -21.31
C ALA A 584 13.82 15.09 -20.72
N GLU A 585 13.05 16.15 -20.98
CA GLU A 585 13.33 17.50 -20.48
C GLU A 585 13.10 17.64 -18.97
N ILE A 586 12.35 16.72 -18.35
CA ILE A 586 12.06 16.74 -16.91
C ILE A 586 12.92 15.79 -16.09
N LYS A 587 13.94 15.14 -16.69
CA LYS A 587 14.86 14.23 -15.99
C LYS A 587 15.43 14.84 -14.72
N ALA A 588 15.88 16.11 -14.79
CA ALA A 588 16.46 16.83 -13.66
C ALA A 588 15.49 17.02 -12.48
N LEU A 589 14.17 16.87 -12.69
CA LEU A 589 13.18 16.91 -11.62
C LEU A 589 13.07 15.57 -10.86
N ILE A 590 13.59 14.49 -11.44
CA ILE A 590 13.59 13.15 -10.86
C ILE A 590 14.98 12.81 -10.32
N TYR A 591 16.01 12.99 -11.16
CA TYR A 591 17.39 12.73 -10.81
C TYR A 591 18.40 13.55 -11.62
N GLU A 592 19.61 13.67 -11.09
CA GLU A 592 20.77 14.23 -11.79
C GLU A 592 21.96 13.27 -11.75
N GLU A 593 22.88 13.39 -12.71
CA GLU A 593 24.16 12.69 -12.67
C GLU A 593 25.27 13.67 -12.28
N VAL A 594 25.84 13.47 -11.09
CA VAL A 594 26.93 14.31 -10.57
C VAL A 594 28.15 13.43 -10.33
N SER A 595 29.21 13.68 -11.10
CA SER A 595 30.47 12.92 -11.03
C SER A 595 30.30 11.40 -11.18
N GLY A 596 29.34 10.97 -12.00
CA GLY A 596 29.03 9.56 -12.25
C GLY A 596 28.11 8.91 -11.20
N ALA A 597 27.62 9.67 -10.22
CA ALA A 597 26.63 9.21 -9.25
C ALA A 597 25.24 9.77 -9.58
N VAL A 598 24.21 8.93 -9.43
CA VAL A 598 22.81 9.34 -9.52
C VAL A 598 22.40 10.03 -8.21
N VAL A 599 21.97 11.29 -8.31
CA VAL A 599 21.48 12.11 -7.20
C VAL A 599 19.96 12.23 -7.32
N ASN A 600 19.25 11.86 -6.26
CA ASN A 600 17.79 11.96 -6.19
C ASN A 600 17.36 13.45 -6.05
N THR A 601 16.67 13.97 -7.06
CA THR A 601 16.06 15.31 -7.00
C THR A 601 14.54 15.27 -6.79
N LEU A 602 13.93 14.09 -6.94
CA LEU A 602 12.49 13.89 -6.79
C LEU A 602 11.98 14.32 -5.41
N ASN A 603 12.72 14.07 -4.33
CA ASN A 603 12.33 14.53 -2.99
C ASN A 603 12.06 16.05 -2.97
N ARG A 604 12.98 16.84 -3.55
CA ARG A 604 12.87 18.30 -3.62
C ARG A 604 11.71 18.72 -4.52
N THR A 605 11.58 18.11 -5.69
CA THR A 605 10.48 18.40 -6.63
C THR A 605 9.12 18.19 -5.95
N LEU A 606 8.94 17.06 -5.27
CA LEU A 606 7.69 16.77 -4.57
C LEU A 606 7.43 17.78 -3.44
N GLN A 607 8.42 18.08 -2.60
CA GLN A 607 8.25 19.04 -1.50
C GLN A 607 7.94 20.47 -1.99
N HIS A 608 8.54 20.88 -3.11
CA HIS A 608 8.32 22.20 -3.70
C HIS A 608 6.87 22.37 -4.18
N PHE A 609 6.34 21.41 -4.94
CA PHE A 609 5.01 21.50 -5.53
C PHE A 609 3.87 21.00 -4.63
N ASN A 610 4.19 20.32 -3.53
CA ASN A 610 3.23 19.69 -2.63
C ASN A 610 3.54 20.07 -1.17
N PRO A 611 3.31 21.34 -0.76
CA PRO A 611 3.71 21.86 0.56
C PRO A 611 2.99 21.19 1.75
N TRP A 612 1.97 20.36 1.49
CA TRP A 612 1.30 19.52 2.47
C TRP A 612 2.07 18.24 2.82
N MET A 613 3.03 17.81 1.98
CA MET A 613 3.95 16.71 2.28
C MET A 613 5.08 17.25 3.17
N ARG A 614 5.04 16.89 4.46
CA ARG A 614 6.01 17.36 5.47
C ARG A 614 7.27 16.53 5.53
N TYR A 615 7.20 15.27 5.10
CA TYR A 615 8.34 14.38 4.96
C TYR A 615 8.23 13.62 3.63
N VAL A 616 9.35 13.51 2.92
CA VAL A 616 9.44 12.86 1.60
C VAL A 616 10.78 12.15 1.47
N GLU A 617 10.74 10.82 1.32
CA GLU A 617 11.89 10.00 0.93
C GLU A 617 11.50 8.98 -0.14
N THR A 618 11.90 9.22 -1.39
CA THR A 618 11.47 8.44 -2.57
C THR A 618 12.42 7.34 -3.00
N ASN A 619 13.62 7.27 -2.41
CA ASN A 619 14.65 6.30 -2.83
C ASN A 619 15.11 5.41 -1.67
N VAL A 620 14.16 4.76 -1.00
CA VAL A 620 14.40 3.96 0.19
C VAL A 620 13.49 2.73 0.22
N THR A 621 13.94 1.67 0.88
CA THR A 621 13.11 0.55 1.34
C THR A 621 13.02 0.58 2.86
N GLY A 622 11.96 -0.01 3.44
CA GLY A 622 11.78 0.08 4.87
C GLY A 622 10.48 -0.46 5.44
N TYR A 623 10.30 -0.21 6.72
CA TYR A 623 9.06 -0.49 7.44
C TYR A 623 8.77 0.64 8.45
N ALA A 624 7.54 0.69 8.95
CA ALA A 624 7.13 1.68 9.92
C ALA A 624 6.71 1.05 11.26
N ILE A 625 7.08 1.68 12.38
CA ILE A 625 6.57 1.33 13.71
C ILE A 625 5.79 2.51 14.27
N VAL A 626 4.53 2.27 14.62
CA VAL A 626 3.64 3.26 15.22
C VAL A 626 3.50 2.99 16.71
N THR A 627 3.74 4.02 17.51
CA THR A 627 3.41 4.05 18.95
C THR A 627 2.33 5.10 19.17
N LEU A 628 1.15 4.63 19.55
CA LEU A 628 -0.04 5.44 19.75
C LEU A 628 -0.31 5.60 21.24
N THR A 629 -0.58 6.82 21.68
CA THR A 629 -0.95 7.17 23.06
C THR A 629 -2.18 8.07 23.05
N PRO A 630 -2.83 8.36 24.19
CA PRO A 630 -3.92 9.32 24.23
C PRO A 630 -3.58 10.71 23.67
N ASP A 631 -2.32 11.13 23.78
CA ASP A 631 -1.89 12.51 23.46
C ASP A 631 -1.24 12.65 22.08
N ARG A 632 -0.63 11.59 21.56
CA ARG A 632 0.12 11.60 20.29
C ARG A 632 0.24 10.23 19.63
N LEU A 633 0.46 10.26 18.32
CA LEU A 633 0.92 9.16 17.49
C LEU A 633 2.36 9.46 17.05
N ASN A 634 3.28 8.53 17.32
CA ASN A 634 4.65 8.56 16.79
C ASN A 634 4.82 7.45 15.77
N CYS A 635 5.22 7.80 14.55
CA CYS A 635 5.56 6.87 13.48
C CYS A 635 7.05 6.93 13.20
N ALA A 636 7.77 5.86 13.51
CA ALA A 636 9.18 5.70 13.20
C ALA A 636 9.33 4.98 11.85
N PHE A 637 9.84 5.69 10.85
CA PHE A 637 10.20 5.15 9.55
C PHE A 637 11.62 4.58 9.62
N HIS A 638 11.74 3.25 9.53
CA HIS A 638 13.01 2.55 9.52
C HIS A 638 13.46 2.37 8.06
N ILE A 639 14.50 3.11 7.67
CA ILE A 639 15.12 3.01 6.35
C ILE A 639 16.16 1.90 6.39
N LEU A 640 16.09 0.96 5.46
CA LEU A 640 17.01 -0.17 5.38
C LEU A 640 18.28 0.17 4.60
N LYS A 641 19.38 -0.50 4.95
CA LYS A 641 20.60 -0.55 4.11
C LYS A 641 20.29 -1.34 2.84
N GLY A 642 21.06 -1.13 1.78
CA GLY A 642 21.00 -1.96 0.59
C GLY A 642 21.72 -3.31 0.75
N LEU A 643 21.63 -4.14 -0.29
CA LEU A 643 22.39 -5.39 -0.40
C LEU A 643 23.90 -5.16 -0.31
N VAL A 644 24.60 -6.15 0.26
CA VAL A 644 26.08 -6.21 0.30
C VAL A 644 26.50 -7.51 -0.39
N ASP A 645 27.17 -7.39 -1.53
CA ASP A 645 27.64 -8.54 -2.34
C ASP A 645 26.54 -9.60 -2.62
N GLY A 646 25.33 -9.14 -2.95
CA GLY A 646 24.17 -10.01 -3.23
C GLY A 646 23.55 -10.67 -2.00
N ASN A 647 23.87 -10.20 -0.79
CA ASN A 647 23.31 -10.71 0.46
C ASN A 647 22.66 -9.58 1.28
N ALA A 648 21.77 -9.96 2.18
CA ALA A 648 21.28 -9.07 3.23
C ALA A 648 22.43 -8.39 3.99
N PRO A 649 22.30 -7.10 4.35
CA PRO A 649 23.29 -6.40 5.16
C PRO A 649 23.37 -7.03 6.56
N PRO A 650 24.52 -6.90 7.26
CA PRO A 650 24.63 -7.33 8.65
C PRO A 650 23.68 -6.52 9.55
N GLN A 651 23.12 -7.18 10.56
CA GLN A 651 22.28 -6.53 11.55
C GLN A 651 23.05 -5.44 12.34
N PRO A 652 22.42 -4.30 12.71
CA PRO A 652 21.07 -3.91 12.31
C PRO A 652 20.99 -3.61 10.80
N ALA A 653 19.97 -4.16 10.14
CA ALA A 653 19.63 -3.88 8.75
C ALA A 653 19.14 -2.43 8.56
N THR A 654 18.55 -1.82 9.61
CA THR A 654 18.17 -0.41 9.61
C THR A 654 19.42 0.49 9.48
N ALA A 655 19.42 1.36 8.46
CA ALA A 655 20.43 2.39 8.22
C ALA A 655 20.16 3.65 9.05
N SER A 656 18.91 4.09 9.10
CA SER A 656 18.49 5.28 9.82
C SER A 656 17.00 5.18 10.20
N VAL A 657 16.60 6.00 11.17
CA VAL A 657 15.20 6.11 11.59
C VAL A 657 14.82 7.58 11.56
N THR A 658 13.70 7.90 10.90
CA THR A 658 13.07 9.22 10.98
C THR A 658 11.76 9.08 11.73
N THR A 659 11.50 9.93 12.72
CA THR A 659 10.24 9.88 13.48
C THR A 659 9.35 11.05 13.09
N VAL A 660 8.08 10.74 12.87
CA VAL A 660 7.02 11.73 12.67
C VAL A 660 6.05 11.65 13.83
N GLU A 661 5.69 12.79 14.40
CA GLU A 661 4.70 12.94 15.46
C GLU A 661 3.43 13.62 14.93
N VAL A 662 2.28 13.07 15.31
CA VAL A 662 0.95 13.66 15.12
C VAL A 662 0.32 13.88 16.50
N PRO A 663 0.03 15.12 16.91
CA PRO A 663 -0.71 15.39 18.14
C PRO A 663 -2.18 14.95 18.03
N ALA A 664 -2.74 14.43 19.11
CA ALA A 664 -4.13 13.96 19.14
C ALA A 664 -5.13 15.06 18.78
N GLY A 665 -6.15 14.70 17.99
CA GLY A 665 -7.23 15.60 17.59
C GLY A 665 -6.83 16.72 16.62
N SER A 666 -5.65 16.61 15.98
CA SER A 666 -5.14 17.59 15.02
C SER A 666 -4.71 16.94 13.71
N ALA A 667 -4.82 17.69 12.61
CA ALA A 667 -4.21 17.37 11.31
C ALA A 667 -2.86 18.11 11.19
N VAL A 668 -1.92 17.77 12.09
CA VAL A 668 -0.57 18.36 12.14
C VAL A 668 0.45 17.24 12.11
N VAL A 669 1.53 17.45 11.37
CA VAL A 669 2.64 16.51 11.19
C VAL A 669 3.94 17.21 11.56
N ASN A 670 4.62 16.71 12.58
CA ASN A 670 5.92 17.19 13.03
C ASN A 670 6.99 16.14 12.72
N VAL A 671 8.04 16.50 11.99
CA VAL A 671 9.23 15.64 11.84
C VAL A 671 10.15 15.92 13.03
N VAL A 672 10.52 14.89 13.79
CA VAL A 672 11.19 14.99 15.10
C VAL A 672 12.63 14.53 15.04
#